data_AF-A0A5C6QTJ0-F1
#
_entry.id   AF-A0A5C6QTJ0-F1
#
_cell.length_a   1.000
_cell.length_b   1.000
_cell.length_c   1.000
_cell.angle_alpha   90.00
_cell.angle_beta   90.00
_cell.angle_gamma   90.00
#
_symmetry.space_group_name_H-M   'P 1'
#
loop_
_entity.id
_entity.type
_entity.pdbx_description
1 polymer ?
#
loop_
_entity_poly.entity_id
_entity_poly.type
_entity_poly.pdbx_seq_one_letter_code
_entity_poly.pdbx_strand_id
1 'polypeptide(L)'
;MKTIIKNMALTMSIAGISLSATAAAVIGSQLEQQLQNMTVTDSAMVVVSYDQLDALTTTQLQSLLNLGLTQGVQFKSLPIIGVMANANQINHLATMPGVRSVFANRSLEYYNAEARQITGVEKLQSSTFDSKNGIKYTGKGVTVIVNDSGIDATLDDLEYGVKVIENVQGVTHAQALSLTGVDGMWLEGQRNTDLNVGHGTHCAGTVGGWGTHSDGKYQGAAPGADIIGYGSGAGLSILDALGGYDYATTHVFDFNSPIRVMSNSWGSSGKYAPAGPISLASYKAHRLGVISVFAAGNSGSGEDTHNPYAQIPWGMSVGASTKQGDLIDFSSRGKRGETGDFTMPDGSTWTYKNEVTIVAPGVDIISTRAKTNLASNGGADDVGVIENEYLPFYTRISGTSMAAPHVAGIIALMWEANPDLTNLQIKTILQETATNMPGYQSWEVGAGHVNAYAAVAGALAYDEQNRVTVNNLNTFNANAIIIDDEAPEPFSVLFTPAGEPEVHVFNVQDDAAWISASSETLANLVKLKLEAPDGTVYFGNLTTPVLSSTMRVSAPAQTGEWKLSAFGITSLSGVQADPTGTTNGPGIPEYIEGEISILTSGGYEGLNDIAGHPAEKAIEFAVSERLVDSKNDQTYRPDAKLRRKELAQYLVMGMSIRQQRGFLNDNKTVFTDVNARYAPFVDAVTETGSALKDRVQNQAPVMISNGDSFQPHAKVNKQELAYSLVQALGLATQVKDFSGEITVEYNGERIAIMDSSEVATELKGYVQAAIDMSLIGVRFAIEQGPYDLSPTVVAYFEPASAVKRGDYAVIISRLYDSYLRK
;
A
#
# COMPACT_ATOMS: atom_id res chain seq x y z
N MET A 1 -65.57 -28.68 -12.80
CA MET A 1 -66.06 -28.12 -11.51
C MET A 1 -64.92 -27.32 -10.91
N LYS A 2 -65.05 -26.18 -10.20
CA LYS A 2 -66.09 -25.15 -9.94
C LYS A 2 -65.34 -23.99 -9.22
N THR A 3 -65.51 -22.68 -9.43
CA THR A 3 -66.18 -21.85 -10.45
C THR A 3 -65.52 -20.44 -10.41
N ILE A 4 -65.58 -19.66 -11.49
CA ILE A 4 -65.12 -18.24 -11.55
C ILE A 4 -65.94 -17.34 -10.60
N ILE A 5 -65.33 -16.30 -10.00
CA ILE A 5 -65.98 -15.01 -9.67
C ILE A 5 -64.95 -13.87 -9.56
N LYS A 6 -65.40 -12.61 -9.70
CA LYS A 6 -64.58 -11.38 -9.80
C LYS A 6 -64.57 -10.55 -8.50
N ASN A 7 -63.55 -9.69 -8.41
CA ASN A 7 -63.46 -8.38 -7.76
C ASN A 7 -64.55 -7.97 -6.74
N MET A 8 -64.11 -7.62 -5.53
CA MET A 8 -64.53 -6.36 -4.90
C MET A 8 -63.27 -5.58 -4.49
N ALA A 9 -63.24 -4.28 -4.79
CA ALA A 9 -62.23 -3.37 -4.25
C ALA A 9 -62.68 -2.85 -2.89
N LEU A 10 -61.78 -2.77 -1.92
CA LEU A 10 -62.01 -2.07 -0.66
C LEU A 10 -60.92 -1.02 -0.46
N THR A 11 -61.22 0.22 -0.83
CA THR A 11 -60.34 1.37 -0.60
C THR A 11 -60.35 1.74 0.89
N MET A 12 -59.46 1.13 1.67
CA MET A 12 -59.13 1.65 3.00
C MET A 12 -58.09 2.77 2.86
N SER A 13 -58.58 4.01 2.91
CA SER A 13 -57.75 5.21 3.09
C SER A 13 -57.18 5.25 4.51
N ILE A 14 -56.09 4.54 4.75
CA ILE A 14 -55.27 4.74 5.95
C ILE A 14 -54.61 6.11 5.80
N ALA A 15 -55.01 7.07 6.65
CA ALA A 15 -54.39 8.39 6.68
C ALA A 15 -52.91 8.24 7.06
N GLY A 16 -52.02 8.91 6.33
CA GLY A 16 -50.59 8.83 6.54
C GLY A 16 -50.18 9.44 7.88
N ILE A 17 -49.99 8.59 8.89
CA ILE A 17 -49.17 8.92 10.06
C ILE A 17 -47.78 8.39 9.76
N SER A 18 -46.96 9.24 9.14
CA SER A 18 -45.52 9.04 9.06
C SER A 18 -44.94 9.16 10.47
N LEU A 19 -44.88 8.03 11.18
CA LEU A 19 -44.11 7.88 12.41
C LEU A 19 -42.62 7.90 12.07
N SER A 20 -42.13 9.09 11.73
CA SER A 20 -40.71 9.41 11.69
C SER A 20 -40.17 9.33 13.11
N ALA A 21 -39.86 8.11 13.54
CA ALA A 21 -39.08 7.88 14.75
C ALA A 21 -37.67 8.42 14.51
N THR A 22 -37.48 9.71 14.80
CA THR A 22 -36.17 10.36 14.75
C THR A 22 -35.22 9.55 15.62
N ALA A 23 -34.16 9.01 15.02
CA ALA A 23 -33.08 8.40 15.78
C ALA A 23 -32.53 9.42 16.78
N ALA A 24 -32.20 8.98 17.99
CA ALA A 24 -31.57 9.85 18.97
C ALA A 24 -30.21 10.33 18.43
N ALA A 25 -29.88 11.61 18.65
CA ALA A 25 -28.62 12.17 18.14
C ALA A 25 -27.41 11.47 18.79
N VAL A 26 -26.38 11.22 17.99
CA VAL A 26 -25.15 10.59 18.48
C VAL A 26 -24.28 11.64 19.17
N ILE A 27 -24.03 11.47 20.47
CA ILE A 27 -22.94 12.19 21.15
C ILE A 27 -21.63 11.47 20.80
N GLY A 28 -20.62 12.21 20.35
CA GLY A 28 -19.31 11.63 20.04
C GLY A 28 -18.62 11.14 21.33
N SER A 29 -18.04 9.93 21.32
CA SER A 29 -17.50 9.28 22.54
C SER A 29 -16.46 10.09 23.32
N GLN A 30 -15.64 10.90 22.63
CA GLN A 30 -14.70 11.83 23.28
C GLN A 30 -15.42 12.99 23.99
N LEU A 31 -16.58 13.43 23.49
CA LEU A 31 -17.44 14.39 24.19
C LEU A 31 -18.18 13.73 25.36
N GLU A 32 -18.59 12.46 25.25
CA GLU A 32 -19.13 11.70 26.39
C GLU A 32 -18.10 11.58 27.53
N GLN A 33 -16.83 11.33 27.21
CA GLN A 33 -15.71 11.33 28.17
C GLN A 33 -15.45 12.71 28.78
N GLN A 34 -15.57 13.80 27.99
CA GLN A 34 -15.47 15.16 28.51
C GLN A 34 -16.63 15.49 29.45
N LEU A 35 -17.88 15.15 29.08
CA LEU A 35 -19.08 15.40 29.89
C LEU A 35 -19.03 14.75 31.28
N GLN A 36 -18.39 13.59 31.42
CA GLN A 36 -18.16 12.94 32.72
C GLN A 36 -17.27 13.74 33.67
N ASN A 37 -16.47 14.67 33.13
CA ASN A 37 -15.47 15.46 33.87
C ASN A 37 -15.78 16.97 33.91
N MET A 38 -16.78 17.45 33.16
CA MET A 38 -17.20 18.85 33.16
C MET A 38 -17.94 19.23 34.45
N THR A 39 -17.53 20.35 35.06
CA THR A 39 -18.27 21.01 36.14
C THR A 39 -19.41 21.86 35.59
N VAL A 40 -20.31 22.32 36.46
CA VAL A 40 -21.48 23.14 36.10
C VAL A 40 -21.10 24.51 35.51
N THR A 41 -19.85 24.96 35.72
CA THR A 41 -19.30 26.21 35.19
C THR A 41 -18.55 26.05 33.87
N ASP A 42 -18.23 24.81 33.46
CA ASP A 42 -17.42 24.58 32.26
C ASP A 42 -18.25 24.66 30.98
N SER A 43 -17.61 25.09 29.90
CA SER A 43 -18.22 25.14 28.57
C SER A 43 -17.19 24.73 27.52
N ALA A 44 -17.61 23.85 26.61
CA ALA A 44 -16.78 23.33 25.54
C ALA A 44 -17.28 23.85 24.18
N MET A 45 -16.37 23.95 23.20
CA MET A 45 -16.77 24.15 21.81
C MET A 45 -17.17 22.79 21.22
N VAL A 46 -18.46 22.67 20.88
CA VAL A 46 -19.03 21.46 20.28
C VAL A 46 -19.54 21.73 18.88
N VAL A 47 -19.44 20.72 18.01
CA VAL A 47 -19.87 20.72 16.63
C VAL A 47 -21.19 19.95 16.55
N VAL A 48 -22.27 20.66 16.24
CA VAL A 48 -23.63 20.11 16.12
C VAL A 48 -23.94 19.91 14.64
N SER A 49 -24.35 18.71 14.24
CA SER A 49 -24.82 18.41 12.88
C SER A 49 -26.31 18.08 12.86
N TYR A 50 -27.00 18.50 11.81
CA TYR A 50 -28.42 18.21 11.58
C TYR A 50 -28.62 17.08 10.55
N ASP A 51 -29.73 16.37 10.64
CA ASP A 51 -30.08 15.23 9.78
C ASP A 51 -30.70 15.70 8.46
N GLN A 52 -29.92 16.49 7.71
CA GLN A 52 -30.26 17.10 6.43
C GLN A 52 -28.99 17.32 5.61
N LEU A 53 -29.11 17.77 4.35
CA LEU A 53 -27.95 18.16 3.51
C LEU A 53 -27.86 19.66 3.24
N ASP A 54 -28.92 20.43 3.52
CA ASP A 54 -28.95 21.89 3.33
C ASP A 54 -28.44 22.63 4.58
N ALA A 55 -28.03 23.89 4.41
CA ALA A 55 -27.56 24.73 5.52
C ALA A 55 -28.64 24.95 6.61
N LEU A 56 -28.24 25.40 7.80
CA LEU A 56 -29.15 25.60 8.92
C LEU A 56 -30.29 26.56 8.57
N THR A 57 -31.51 26.16 8.88
CA THR A 57 -32.69 27.02 8.76
C THR A 57 -32.71 28.08 9.86
N THR A 58 -33.35 29.22 9.58
CA THR A 58 -33.61 30.27 10.58
C THR A 58 -34.36 29.74 11.81
N THR A 59 -35.22 28.73 11.65
CA THR A 59 -35.90 28.04 12.75
C THR A 59 -34.91 27.29 13.65
N GLN A 60 -33.95 26.55 13.08
CA GLN A 60 -32.90 25.85 13.85
C GLN A 60 -32.01 26.84 14.61
N LEU A 61 -31.57 27.92 13.94
CA LEU A 61 -30.79 28.99 14.57
C LEU A 61 -31.57 29.64 15.74
N GLN A 62 -32.86 29.93 15.56
CA GLN A 62 -33.70 30.46 16.64
C GLN A 62 -33.87 29.46 17.80
N SER A 63 -33.93 28.15 17.52
CA SER A 63 -33.96 27.13 18.58
C SER A 63 -32.67 27.09 19.40
N LEU A 64 -31.51 27.28 18.78
CA LEU A 64 -30.22 27.38 19.46
C LEU A 64 -30.12 28.65 20.33
N LEU A 65 -30.55 29.80 19.79
CA LEU A 65 -30.66 31.06 20.55
C LEU A 65 -31.59 30.90 21.76
N ASN A 66 -32.71 30.18 21.62
CA ASN A 66 -33.64 29.89 22.71
C ASN A 66 -33.05 28.96 23.79
N LEU A 67 -32.03 28.15 23.47
CA LEU A 67 -31.22 27.37 24.43
C LEU A 67 -30.18 28.24 25.17
N GLY A 68 -30.12 29.54 24.89
CA GLY A 68 -29.10 30.44 25.42
C GLY A 68 -27.73 30.31 24.74
N LEU A 69 -27.64 29.62 23.60
CA LEU A 69 -26.42 29.52 22.81
C LEU A 69 -26.30 30.78 21.94
N THR A 70 -25.40 31.69 22.33
CA THR A 70 -25.20 32.98 21.65
C THR A 70 -23.81 33.13 21.00
N GLN A 71 -22.93 32.17 21.27
CA GLN A 71 -21.55 32.10 20.79
C GLN A 71 -21.36 30.84 19.93
N GLY A 72 -20.99 31.03 18.67
CA GLY A 72 -20.86 29.94 17.72
C GLY A 72 -20.43 30.39 16.32
N VAL A 73 -20.41 29.43 15.41
CA VAL A 73 -19.71 29.44 14.12
C VAL A 73 -20.63 28.76 13.08
N GLN A 74 -21.14 29.53 12.12
CA GLN A 74 -22.07 29.07 11.09
C GLN A 74 -21.37 28.85 9.74
N PHE A 75 -21.64 27.70 9.14
CA PHE A 75 -21.22 27.33 7.79
C PHE A 75 -22.29 27.74 6.75
N LYS A 76 -21.87 28.18 5.56
CA LYS A 76 -22.75 28.69 4.49
C LYS A 76 -23.57 27.60 3.80
N SER A 77 -22.95 26.44 3.59
CA SER A 77 -23.51 25.30 2.87
C SER A 77 -23.66 24.05 3.73
N LEU A 78 -22.89 23.88 4.80
CA LEU A 78 -22.98 22.68 5.62
C LEU A 78 -24.19 22.70 6.60
N PRO A 79 -24.83 21.54 6.86
CA PRO A 79 -25.89 21.35 7.87
C PRO A 79 -25.33 21.33 9.31
N ILE A 80 -24.32 22.15 9.60
CA ILE A 80 -23.44 22.04 10.77
C ILE A 80 -23.23 23.43 11.41
N ILE A 81 -23.10 23.48 12.73
CA ILE A 81 -22.75 24.68 13.48
C ILE A 81 -21.80 24.34 14.64
N GLY A 82 -20.77 25.16 14.86
CA GLY A 82 -19.97 25.13 16.09
C GLY A 82 -20.61 26.01 17.15
N VAL A 83 -20.72 25.57 18.41
CA VAL A 83 -21.28 26.37 19.51
C VAL A 83 -20.49 26.18 20.81
N MET A 84 -20.39 27.25 21.62
CA MET A 84 -19.95 27.13 23.01
C MET A 84 -21.12 26.69 23.88
N ALA A 85 -21.01 25.53 24.53
CA ALA A 85 -22.09 24.93 25.31
C ALA A 85 -21.59 24.32 26.63
N ASN A 86 -22.38 24.46 27.70
CA ASN A 86 -22.17 23.73 28.95
C ASN A 86 -22.81 22.33 28.92
N ALA A 87 -22.51 21.48 29.91
CA ALA A 87 -22.98 20.09 29.94
C ALA A 87 -24.52 19.94 29.86
N ASN A 88 -25.30 20.86 30.43
CA ASN A 88 -26.77 20.82 30.33
C ASN A 88 -27.25 21.17 28.91
N GLN A 89 -26.61 22.16 28.26
CA GLN A 89 -26.91 22.52 26.88
C GLN A 89 -26.51 21.42 25.90
N ILE A 90 -25.36 20.76 26.10
CA ILE A 90 -24.89 19.63 25.27
C ILE A 90 -25.88 18.46 25.33
N ASN A 91 -26.33 18.09 26.52
CA ASN A 91 -27.35 17.05 26.69
C ASN A 91 -28.69 17.45 26.06
N HIS A 92 -29.09 18.73 26.11
CA HIS A 92 -30.32 19.19 25.47
C HIS A 92 -30.21 19.23 23.94
N LEU A 93 -29.07 19.64 23.38
CA LEU A 93 -28.77 19.63 21.95
C LEU A 93 -28.97 18.22 21.35
N ALA A 94 -28.52 17.17 22.03
CA ALA A 94 -28.71 15.79 21.61
C ALA A 94 -30.19 15.30 21.61
N THR A 95 -31.11 16.08 22.19
CA THR A 95 -32.57 15.81 22.18
C THR A 95 -33.36 16.73 21.25
N MET A 96 -32.71 17.69 20.58
CA MET A 96 -33.40 18.62 19.69
C MET A 96 -33.86 17.95 18.39
N PRO A 97 -35.09 18.22 17.92
CA PRO A 97 -35.60 17.65 16.67
C PRO A 97 -34.68 17.91 15.48
N GLY A 98 -34.31 16.84 14.78
CA GLY A 98 -33.47 16.89 13.58
C GLY A 98 -31.98 17.06 13.84
N VAL A 99 -31.48 17.07 15.09
CA VAL A 99 -30.03 16.96 15.36
C VAL A 99 -29.60 15.51 15.11
N ARG A 100 -28.54 15.33 14.30
CA ARG A 100 -27.93 14.04 13.95
C ARG A 100 -26.80 13.67 14.91
N SER A 101 -25.95 14.64 15.28
CA SER A 101 -24.87 14.40 16.23
C SER A 101 -24.37 15.65 16.95
N VAL A 102 -23.69 15.45 18.08
CA VAL A 102 -22.95 16.48 18.81
C VAL A 102 -21.55 15.96 19.14
N PHE A 103 -20.51 16.59 18.62
CA PHE A 103 -19.11 16.17 18.74
C PHE A 103 -18.24 17.25 19.41
N ALA A 104 -17.18 16.88 20.10
CA ALA A 104 -16.20 17.86 20.61
C ALA A 104 -15.39 18.45 19.44
N ASN A 105 -15.08 19.75 19.46
CA ASN A 105 -14.14 20.33 18.51
C ASN A 105 -12.69 19.96 18.90
N ARG A 106 -12.27 18.74 18.56
CA ARG A 106 -10.93 18.20 18.85
C ARG A 106 -9.85 18.76 17.92
N SER A 107 -8.61 18.73 18.39
CA SER A 107 -7.42 18.93 17.56
C SER A 107 -7.29 17.81 16.53
N LEU A 108 -6.68 18.11 15.39
CA LEU A 108 -6.27 17.15 14.37
C LEU A 108 -4.74 17.21 14.20
N GLU A 109 -4.16 16.18 13.59
CA GLU A 109 -2.72 16.03 13.36
C GLU A 109 -2.40 15.94 11.87
N TYR A 110 -1.22 16.44 11.47
CA TYR A 110 -0.64 16.27 10.14
C TYR A 110 0.24 15.02 10.08
N TYR A 111 0.24 14.33 8.94
CA TYR A 111 1.13 13.20 8.63
C TYR A 111 2.20 13.64 7.58
N ASN A 112 2.85 12.78 6.77
CA ASN A 112 3.98 13.20 5.85
C ASN A 112 4.05 12.37 4.50
N ALA A 113 5.15 12.20 3.71
CA ALA A 113 5.07 12.40 2.22
C ALA A 113 5.58 11.40 1.10
N GLU A 114 5.00 11.44 -0.17
CA GLU A 114 5.35 11.22 -1.67
C GLU A 114 5.92 9.93 -2.39
N ALA A 115 5.76 9.87 -3.74
CA ALA A 115 5.64 8.64 -4.56
C ALA A 115 6.03 8.53 -6.07
N ARG A 116 6.43 9.56 -6.84
CA ARG A 116 6.27 9.56 -8.34
C ARG A 116 6.70 8.32 -9.15
N GLN A 117 7.99 7.98 -9.23
CA GLN A 117 8.54 6.97 -10.18
C GLN A 117 7.82 5.62 -10.18
N ILE A 118 7.79 4.99 -9.01
CA ILE A 118 7.31 3.62 -8.80
C ILE A 118 5.84 3.43 -9.20
N THR A 119 5.03 4.49 -9.10
CA THR A 119 3.60 4.51 -9.46
C THR A 119 3.32 4.67 -10.97
N GLY A 120 4.32 4.97 -11.80
CA GLY A 120 4.16 5.10 -13.25
C GLY A 120 3.60 6.43 -13.76
N VAL A 121 3.47 7.46 -12.91
CA VAL A 121 3.11 8.83 -13.36
C VAL A 121 4.13 9.37 -14.36
N GLU A 122 5.42 9.15 -14.12
CA GLU A 122 6.50 9.56 -15.03
C GLU A 122 6.39 8.87 -16.41
N LYS A 123 5.94 7.60 -16.44
CA LYS A 123 5.69 6.86 -17.69
C LYS A 123 4.57 7.52 -18.51
N LEU A 124 3.44 7.89 -17.88
CA LEU A 124 2.34 8.63 -18.51
C LEU A 124 2.75 10.03 -19.03
N GLN A 125 3.67 10.70 -18.34
CA GLN A 125 4.08 12.08 -18.65
C GLN A 125 5.30 12.16 -19.59
N SER A 126 5.89 11.02 -19.93
CA SER A 126 7.07 10.91 -20.79
C SER A 126 6.80 11.33 -22.24
N SER A 127 7.83 11.85 -22.91
CA SER A 127 7.80 12.10 -24.36
C SER A 127 7.55 10.82 -25.18
N THR A 128 7.98 9.66 -24.67
CA THR A 128 7.70 8.34 -25.25
C THR A 128 6.21 8.00 -25.24
N PHE A 129 5.47 8.37 -24.20
CA PHE A 129 4.02 8.16 -24.14
C PHE A 129 3.28 9.11 -25.08
N ASP A 130 3.63 10.39 -25.04
CA ASP A 130 3.05 11.44 -25.89
C ASP A 130 3.24 11.12 -27.39
N SER A 131 4.46 10.77 -27.80
CA SER A 131 4.77 10.37 -29.19
C SER A 131 4.07 9.10 -29.69
N LYS A 132 3.57 8.23 -28.81
CA LYS A 132 2.77 7.04 -29.17
C LYS A 132 1.27 7.33 -29.21
N ASN A 133 0.76 8.05 -28.21
CA ASN A 133 -0.68 8.22 -28.00
C ASN A 133 -1.23 9.55 -28.57
N GLY A 134 -0.36 10.51 -28.90
CA GLY A 134 -0.74 11.84 -29.39
C GLY A 134 -1.41 12.73 -28.34
N ILE A 135 -1.31 12.34 -27.06
CA ILE A 135 -1.95 12.96 -25.90
C ILE A 135 -1.02 12.83 -24.69
N LYS A 136 -1.07 13.81 -23.79
CA LYS A 136 -0.33 13.81 -22.53
C LYS A 136 -1.28 14.09 -21.37
N TYR A 137 -1.29 13.22 -20.37
CA TYR A 137 -2.09 13.39 -19.16
C TYR A 137 -1.32 14.20 -18.11
N THR A 138 -1.94 15.30 -17.67
CA THR A 138 -1.41 16.30 -16.75
C THR A 138 -2.37 16.69 -15.62
N GLY A 139 -3.64 16.26 -15.67
CA GLY A 139 -4.72 16.64 -14.75
C GLY A 139 -5.48 17.90 -15.15
N LYS A 140 -5.32 18.37 -16.40
CA LYS A 140 -5.93 19.60 -16.91
C LYS A 140 -7.45 19.51 -16.93
N GLY A 141 -8.12 20.62 -16.57
CA GLY A 141 -9.59 20.67 -16.48
C GLY A 141 -10.13 20.14 -15.15
N VAL A 142 -9.26 19.88 -14.17
CA VAL A 142 -9.60 19.42 -12.83
C VAL A 142 -8.99 20.35 -11.79
N THR A 143 -9.81 20.83 -10.85
CA THR A 143 -9.32 21.57 -9.68
C THR A 143 -9.22 20.64 -8.46
N VAL A 144 -8.07 20.71 -7.78
CA VAL A 144 -7.78 20.00 -6.53
C VAL A 144 -7.66 21.01 -5.40
N ILE A 145 -8.48 20.88 -4.35
CA ILE A 145 -8.30 21.64 -3.11
C ILE A 145 -7.41 20.87 -2.14
N VAL A 146 -6.38 21.54 -1.63
CA VAL A 146 -5.48 21.06 -0.58
C VAL A 146 -5.97 21.67 0.73
N ASN A 147 -6.66 20.86 1.53
CA ASN A 147 -7.28 21.26 2.79
C ASN A 147 -6.33 20.92 3.94
N ASP A 148 -5.53 21.90 4.36
CA ASP A 148 -4.32 21.66 5.15
C ASP A 148 -3.93 22.90 6.00
N SER A 149 -2.66 23.02 6.40
CA SER A 149 -2.01 24.18 7.02
C SER A 149 -2.10 25.44 6.15
N GLY A 150 -1.84 25.30 4.85
CA GLY A 150 -1.96 26.36 3.84
C GLY A 150 -1.14 26.05 2.59
N ILE A 151 -0.95 27.05 1.73
CA ILE A 151 0.02 27.02 0.63
C ILE A 151 0.79 28.35 0.59
N ASP A 152 2.13 28.27 0.50
CA ASP A 152 2.98 29.38 0.05
C ASP A 152 2.89 29.51 -1.48
N ALA A 153 1.84 30.17 -1.97
CA ALA A 153 1.63 30.45 -3.39
C ALA A 153 2.54 31.60 -3.92
N THR A 154 3.64 31.91 -3.21
CA THR A 154 4.74 32.75 -3.70
C THR A 154 5.89 31.93 -4.29
N LEU A 155 5.83 30.60 -4.26
CA LEU A 155 6.75 29.73 -4.99
C LEU A 155 6.41 29.74 -6.48
N ASP A 156 7.42 29.78 -7.33
CA ASP A 156 7.27 29.77 -8.80
C ASP A 156 6.56 28.46 -9.25
N ASP A 157 6.87 27.34 -8.59
CA ASP A 157 6.20 26.03 -8.78
C ASP A 157 4.71 26.00 -8.40
N LEU A 158 4.24 26.98 -7.63
CA LEU A 158 2.88 27.10 -7.08
C LEU A 158 2.30 28.52 -7.26
N GLU A 159 2.66 29.22 -8.34
CA GLU A 159 2.36 30.64 -8.51
C GLU A 159 0.85 30.97 -8.35
N TYR A 160 0.56 31.91 -7.43
CA TYR A 160 -0.79 32.42 -7.22
C TYR A 160 -1.39 33.07 -8.47
N GLY A 161 -2.61 32.65 -8.83
CA GLY A 161 -3.35 33.13 -10.00
C GLY A 161 -3.01 32.43 -11.31
N VAL A 162 -2.12 31.42 -11.29
CA VAL A 162 -1.75 30.62 -12.48
C VAL A 162 -1.71 29.12 -12.18
N LYS A 163 -1.08 28.70 -11.07
CA LYS A 163 -1.09 27.32 -10.58
C LYS A 163 -2.04 27.17 -9.39
N VAL A 164 -1.82 28.00 -8.36
CA VAL A 164 -2.75 28.10 -7.23
C VAL A 164 -3.78 29.17 -7.62
N ILE A 165 -4.91 28.74 -8.18
CA ILE A 165 -5.91 29.65 -8.77
C ILE A 165 -6.68 30.46 -7.72
N GLU A 166 -6.77 29.93 -6.49
CA GLU A 166 -7.26 30.62 -5.31
C GLU A 166 -6.58 30.03 -4.05
N ASN A 167 -6.40 30.82 -3.00
CA ASN A 167 -5.70 30.41 -1.79
C ASN A 167 -6.33 31.11 -0.58
N VAL A 168 -6.96 30.28 0.26
CA VAL A 168 -7.99 30.66 1.20
C VAL A 168 -7.47 30.46 2.61
N GLN A 169 -7.38 31.53 3.40
CA GLN A 169 -7.05 31.43 4.82
C GLN A 169 -8.33 31.19 5.62
N GLY A 170 -8.47 30.02 6.24
CA GLY A 170 -9.43 29.80 7.32
C GLY A 170 -9.09 30.72 8.49
N VAL A 171 -10.07 31.48 8.98
CA VAL A 171 -9.88 32.40 10.11
C VAL A 171 -10.30 31.66 11.38
N THR A 172 -9.35 31.45 12.30
CA THR A 172 -9.51 30.60 13.49
C THR A 172 -10.85 30.84 14.19
N HIS A 173 -11.75 29.86 14.07
CA HIS A 173 -13.19 30.06 14.25
C HIS A 173 -13.60 30.49 15.68
N ALA A 174 -12.74 30.29 16.68
CA ALA A 174 -12.95 30.69 18.07
C ALA A 174 -12.98 32.22 18.31
N GLN A 175 -12.60 33.06 17.33
CA GLN A 175 -12.41 34.51 17.55
C GLN A 175 -13.58 35.41 17.09
N ALA A 176 -14.60 34.88 16.41
CA ALA A 176 -15.74 35.66 15.91
C ALA A 176 -17.11 35.15 16.44
N LEU A 177 -17.18 34.91 17.74
CA LEU A 177 -18.32 34.28 18.40
C LEU A 177 -19.56 35.18 18.47
N SER A 178 -20.38 35.16 17.42
CA SER A 178 -21.72 35.76 17.40
C SER A 178 -22.68 34.91 16.55
N LEU A 179 -23.69 34.31 17.20
CA LEU A 179 -24.67 33.44 16.51
C LEU A 179 -25.62 34.20 15.55
N THR A 180 -25.50 35.53 15.43
CA THR A 180 -26.51 36.39 14.78
C THR A 180 -26.07 36.99 13.44
N GLY A 181 -24.97 36.52 12.83
CA GLY A 181 -24.62 36.89 11.46
C GLY A 181 -23.12 36.88 11.14
N VAL A 182 -22.50 35.70 11.16
CA VAL A 182 -21.14 35.50 10.61
C VAL A 182 -21.13 34.21 9.78
N ASP A 183 -21.59 34.31 8.53
CA ASP A 183 -21.58 33.22 7.55
C ASP A 183 -20.17 32.96 7.02
N GLY A 184 -19.58 31.81 7.35
CA GLY A 184 -18.34 31.26 6.76
C GLY A 184 -17.17 32.25 6.62
N MET A 185 -16.39 32.43 7.70
CA MET A 185 -15.21 33.31 7.66
C MET A 185 -13.99 32.63 7.05
N TRP A 186 -13.60 33.10 5.88
CA TRP A 186 -12.31 32.83 5.27
C TRP A 186 -11.83 34.07 4.52
N LEU A 187 -10.52 34.19 4.31
CA LEU A 187 -9.92 35.27 3.51
C LEU A 187 -9.42 34.68 2.20
N GLU A 188 -10.00 35.12 1.10
CA GLU A 188 -9.61 34.76 -0.28
C GLU A 188 -8.49 35.70 -0.77
N GLY A 189 -7.86 35.39 -1.89
CA GLY A 189 -6.82 36.23 -2.51
C GLY A 189 -5.46 36.21 -1.82
N GLN A 190 -5.18 35.22 -0.95
CA GLN A 190 -4.00 35.25 -0.08
C GLN A 190 -2.77 34.64 -0.76
N ARG A 191 -1.74 35.46 -1.03
CA ARG A 191 -0.50 34.98 -1.69
C ARG A 191 0.26 33.91 -0.91
N ASN A 192 0.06 33.81 0.40
CA ASN A 192 0.60 32.74 1.24
C ASN A 192 -0.34 32.54 2.44
N THR A 193 -0.73 31.29 2.68
CA THR A 193 -1.54 30.85 3.84
C THR A 193 -0.80 29.85 4.73
N ASP A 194 0.33 29.30 4.26
CA ASP A 194 1.21 28.40 5.02
C ASP A 194 2.19 29.20 5.89
N LEU A 195 1.62 30.00 6.78
CA LEU A 195 2.38 30.95 7.61
C LEU A 195 3.20 30.24 8.71
N ASN A 196 2.90 28.97 9.00
CA ASN A 196 3.28 28.33 10.26
C ASN A 196 3.83 26.89 10.18
N VAL A 197 3.74 26.18 9.05
CA VAL A 197 4.04 24.72 9.03
C VAL A 197 4.99 24.31 7.90
N GLY A 198 4.63 24.57 6.65
CA GLY A 198 5.30 24.11 5.42
C GLY A 198 4.70 22.83 4.82
N HIS A 199 3.87 22.11 5.58
CA HIS A 199 3.32 20.81 5.22
C HIS A 199 2.32 20.89 4.04
N GLY A 200 1.43 21.87 4.03
CA GLY A 200 0.41 22.03 2.99
C GLY A 200 1.01 22.52 1.67
N THR A 201 2.07 23.35 1.76
CA THR A 201 2.89 23.72 0.60
C THR A 201 3.54 22.48 -0.05
N HIS A 202 4.10 21.57 0.74
CA HIS A 202 4.68 20.32 0.23
C HIS A 202 3.61 19.38 -0.37
N CYS A 203 2.45 19.28 0.28
CA CYS A 203 1.27 18.58 -0.25
C CYS A 203 0.84 19.12 -1.62
N ALA A 204 0.75 20.44 -1.79
CA ALA A 204 0.37 21.08 -3.04
C ALA A 204 1.39 20.84 -4.17
N GLY A 205 2.68 20.90 -3.86
CA GLY A 205 3.73 20.48 -4.79
C GLY A 205 3.55 19.03 -5.23
N THR A 206 3.23 18.13 -4.29
CA THR A 206 2.99 16.70 -4.58
C THR A 206 1.77 16.51 -5.50
N VAL A 207 0.67 17.23 -5.24
CA VAL A 207 -0.51 17.20 -6.13
C VAL A 207 -0.11 17.59 -7.54
N GLY A 208 0.54 18.74 -7.73
CA GLY A 208 0.65 19.33 -9.06
C GLY A 208 1.57 20.55 -9.20
N GLY A 209 2.57 20.71 -8.33
CA GLY A 209 3.63 21.71 -8.53
C GLY A 209 4.38 21.49 -9.84
N TRP A 210 4.91 22.55 -10.45
CA TRP A 210 5.44 22.45 -11.82
C TRP A 210 6.83 21.81 -11.96
N GLY A 211 7.68 21.83 -10.93
CA GLY A 211 9.07 21.35 -11.02
C GLY A 211 10.01 22.29 -11.77
N THR A 212 9.71 23.59 -11.90
CA THR A 212 10.44 24.56 -12.73
C THR A 212 11.88 24.74 -12.29
N HIS A 213 12.15 24.67 -10.98
CA HIS A 213 13.52 24.79 -10.46
C HIS A 213 14.29 23.46 -10.51
N SER A 214 13.76 22.41 -11.14
CA SER A 214 14.40 21.08 -11.21
C SER A 214 14.22 20.37 -12.55
N ASP A 215 13.97 21.12 -13.64
CA ASP A 215 13.68 20.60 -14.99
C ASP A 215 12.58 19.50 -15.03
N GLY A 216 11.62 19.60 -14.11
CA GLY A 216 10.51 18.65 -13.97
C GLY A 216 10.79 17.41 -13.10
N LYS A 217 12.02 17.25 -12.58
CA LYS A 217 12.42 16.14 -11.68
C LYS A 217 11.53 16.07 -10.45
N TYR A 218 11.27 17.21 -9.79
CA TYR A 218 10.42 17.35 -8.61
C TYR A 218 9.07 18.03 -8.91
N GLN A 219 8.60 17.90 -10.16
CA GLN A 219 7.22 18.21 -10.54
C GLN A 219 6.24 17.29 -9.77
N GLY A 220 4.99 17.72 -9.58
CA GLY A 220 3.94 16.93 -8.93
C GLY A 220 3.33 15.81 -9.77
N ALA A 221 2.30 15.16 -9.23
CA ALA A 221 1.58 14.08 -9.92
C ALA A 221 0.74 14.59 -11.11
N ALA A 222 0.07 15.74 -10.95
CA ALA A 222 -0.82 16.37 -11.92
C ALA A 222 -0.42 17.85 -12.19
N PRO A 223 0.67 18.09 -12.95
CA PRO A 223 1.21 19.44 -13.19
C PRO A 223 0.31 20.38 -14.00
N GLY A 224 -0.73 19.85 -14.66
CA GLY A 224 -1.75 20.60 -15.38
C GLY A 224 -3.06 20.81 -14.62
N ALA A 225 -3.23 20.20 -13.44
CA ALA A 225 -4.37 20.46 -12.57
C ALA A 225 -4.27 21.85 -11.93
N ASP A 226 -5.42 22.50 -11.75
CA ASP A 226 -5.53 23.74 -11.00
C ASP A 226 -5.56 23.43 -9.49
N ILE A 227 -4.90 24.24 -8.67
CA ILE A 227 -4.84 24.03 -7.22
C ILE A 227 -5.61 25.13 -6.47
N ILE A 228 -6.37 24.75 -5.46
CA ILE A 228 -6.88 25.67 -4.44
C ILE A 228 -6.23 25.34 -3.10
N GLY A 229 -5.68 26.35 -2.42
CA GLY A 229 -5.26 26.20 -1.02
C GLY A 229 -6.42 26.49 -0.07
N TYR A 230 -6.63 25.64 0.93
CA TYR A 230 -7.39 26.02 2.13
C TYR A 230 -6.50 25.83 3.36
N GLY A 231 -5.99 26.96 3.87
CA GLY A 231 -5.08 27.01 5.00
C GLY A 231 -5.81 27.20 6.32
N SER A 232 -5.84 26.14 7.13
CA SER A 232 -6.37 26.11 8.49
C SER A 232 -5.34 26.54 9.55
N GLY A 233 -4.07 26.74 9.16
CA GLY A 233 -3.01 27.31 10.00
C GLY A 233 -2.30 26.33 10.94
N ALA A 234 -1.76 26.87 12.04
CA ALA A 234 -0.80 26.17 12.91
C ALA A 234 -1.37 25.05 13.78
N GLY A 235 -2.70 25.02 13.98
CA GLY A 235 -3.38 24.03 14.80
C GLY A 235 -4.75 23.76 14.22
N LEU A 236 -4.92 22.56 13.66
CA LEU A 236 -6.18 22.12 13.07
C LEU A 236 -7.20 21.78 14.15
N SER A 237 -8.44 22.24 14.00
CA SER A 237 -9.60 21.64 14.66
C SER A 237 -10.64 21.13 13.65
N ILE A 238 -11.63 20.35 14.12
CA ILE A 238 -12.73 19.88 13.26
C ILE A 238 -13.43 21.05 12.54
N LEU A 239 -13.62 22.20 13.21
CA LEU A 239 -14.28 23.36 12.59
C LEU A 239 -13.48 23.96 11.43
N ASP A 240 -12.15 23.93 11.49
CA ASP A 240 -11.30 24.50 10.42
C ASP A 240 -11.27 23.55 9.21
N ALA A 241 -11.14 22.24 9.46
CA ALA A 241 -11.28 21.20 8.45
C ALA A 241 -12.66 21.21 7.77
N LEU A 242 -13.74 21.51 8.51
CA LEU A 242 -15.09 21.72 7.97
C LEU A 242 -15.20 22.99 7.13
N GLY A 243 -14.48 24.05 7.48
CA GLY A 243 -14.40 25.28 6.68
C GLY A 243 -13.89 25.03 5.25
N GLY A 244 -12.93 24.11 5.09
CA GLY A 244 -12.47 23.66 3.77
C GLY A 244 -13.54 22.92 2.96
N TYR A 245 -14.39 22.11 3.63
CA TYR A 245 -15.56 21.49 3.00
C TYR A 245 -16.67 22.49 2.67
N ASP A 246 -16.91 23.48 3.53
CA ASP A 246 -17.91 24.53 3.30
C ASP A 246 -17.49 25.42 2.11
N TYR A 247 -16.21 25.78 2.03
CA TYR A 247 -15.64 26.46 0.87
C TYR A 247 -15.78 25.63 -0.41
N ALA A 248 -15.30 24.38 -0.39
CA ALA A 248 -15.29 23.52 -1.58
C ALA A 248 -16.71 23.21 -2.09
N THR A 249 -17.67 22.99 -1.20
CA THR A 249 -19.07 22.71 -1.57
C THR A 249 -19.87 23.95 -1.97
N THR A 250 -19.38 25.16 -1.66
CA THR A 250 -19.93 26.43 -2.15
C THR A 250 -19.46 26.73 -3.58
N HIS A 251 -18.17 26.59 -3.86
CA HIS A 251 -17.53 27.11 -5.10
C HIS A 251 -17.22 26.03 -6.16
N VAL A 252 -17.95 24.90 -6.17
CA VAL A 252 -17.65 23.71 -7.01
C VAL A 252 -17.48 24.06 -8.50
N PHE A 253 -18.22 25.05 -9.01
CA PHE A 253 -18.30 25.42 -10.43
C PHE A 253 -17.88 26.86 -10.73
N ASP A 254 -17.27 27.56 -9.77
CA ASP A 254 -17.00 29.00 -9.87
C ASP A 254 -15.69 29.31 -10.61
N PHE A 255 -14.89 28.27 -10.86
CA PHE A 255 -13.58 28.33 -11.52
C PHE A 255 -13.62 27.72 -12.93
N ASN A 256 -12.60 28.01 -13.75
CA ASN A 256 -12.47 27.48 -15.12
C ASN A 256 -12.53 25.94 -15.18
N SER A 257 -11.94 25.29 -14.18
CA SER A 257 -11.98 23.85 -13.93
C SER A 257 -12.80 23.60 -12.66
N PRO A 258 -13.77 22.67 -12.65
CA PRO A 258 -14.56 22.40 -11.45
C PRO A 258 -13.70 21.79 -10.35
N ILE A 259 -14.05 22.07 -9.09
CA ILE A 259 -13.48 21.37 -7.93
C ILE A 259 -13.95 19.91 -8.01
N ARG A 260 -13.01 18.96 -8.08
CA ARG A 260 -13.34 17.53 -8.11
C ARG A 260 -12.59 16.72 -7.06
N VAL A 261 -11.41 17.14 -6.60
CA VAL A 261 -10.66 16.41 -5.55
C VAL A 261 -10.47 17.31 -4.32
N MET A 262 -10.70 16.76 -3.12
CA MET A 262 -10.16 17.30 -1.86
C MET A 262 -9.06 16.39 -1.34
N SER A 263 -7.83 16.90 -1.24
CA SER A 263 -6.77 16.23 -0.49
C SER A 263 -6.80 16.69 0.96
N ASN A 264 -6.93 15.74 1.89
CA ASN A 264 -7.05 15.97 3.32
C ASN A 264 -5.91 15.21 4.03
N SER A 265 -4.80 15.91 4.23
CA SER A 265 -3.54 15.34 4.70
C SER A 265 -3.42 15.46 6.22
N TRP A 266 -4.49 15.05 6.90
CA TRP A 266 -4.68 15.17 8.34
C TRP A 266 -5.63 14.11 8.89
N GLY A 267 -5.61 13.93 10.21
CA GLY A 267 -6.51 12.99 10.88
C GLY A 267 -6.54 13.11 12.40
N SER A 268 -6.96 12.03 13.04
CA SER A 268 -6.84 11.82 14.48
C SER A 268 -6.88 10.32 14.79
N SER A 269 -6.77 9.96 16.06
CA SER A 269 -7.08 8.61 16.55
C SER A 269 -8.57 8.42 16.90
N GLY A 270 -8.94 7.18 17.23
CA GLY A 270 -10.28 6.78 17.70
C GLY A 270 -11.19 6.22 16.61
N LYS A 271 -12.26 5.53 17.02
CA LYS A 271 -13.19 4.83 16.10
C LYS A 271 -13.89 5.76 15.11
N TYR A 272 -14.18 5.23 13.91
CA TYR A 272 -15.04 5.89 12.93
C TYR A 272 -16.46 6.12 13.46
N ALA A 273 -17.01 7.28 13.11
CA ALA A 273 -18.38 7.67 13.43
C ALA A 273 -19.12 8.09 12.15
N PRO A 274 -20.00 7.24 11.59
CA PRO A 274 -20.76 7.58 10.38
C PRO A 274 -21.74 8.75 10.54
N ALA A 275 -22.13 9.05 11.79
CA ALA A 275 -22.94 10.22 12.13
C ALA A 275 -22.12 11.53 12.30
N GLY A 276 -20.78 11.44 12.32
CA GLY A 276 -19.89 12.56 12.62
C GLY A 276 -19.87 13.66 11.55
N PRO A 277 -19.44 14.88 11.90
CA PRO A 277 -19.58 16.06 11.02
C PRO A 277 -18.73 15.98 9.74
N ILE A 278 -17.51 15.45 9.80
CA ILE A 278 -16.66 15.26 8.60
C ILE A 278 -17.25 14.19 7.67
N SER A 279 -17.89 13.14 8.21
CA SER A 279 -18.62 12.14 7.43
C SER A 279 -19.77 12.80 6.67
N LEU A 280 -20.53 13.70 7.31
CA LEU A 280 -21.61 14.43 6.66
C LEU A 280 -21.13 15.46 5.63
N ALA A 281 -20.05 16.20 5.92
CA ALA A 281 -19.48 17.19 5.00
C ALA A 281 -18.83 16.55 3.76
N SER A 282 -18.04 15.48 3.94
CA SER A 282 -17.49 14.71 2.82
C SER A 282 -18.56 13.99 2.01
N TYR A 283 -19.67 13.58 2.63
CA TYR A 283 -20.82 13.07 1.89
C TYR A 283 -21.48 14.15 1.04
N LYS A 284 -21.69 15.38 1.55
CA LYS A 284 -22.19 16.49 0.73
C LYS A 284 -21.26 16.79 -0.45
N ALA A 285 -19.95 16.81 -0.23
CA ALA A 285 -18.95 16.95 -1.29
C ALA A 285 -19.06 15.82 -2.34
N HIS A 286 -19.21 14.56 -1.91
CA HIS A 286 -19.45 13.42 -2.79
C HIS A 286 -20.71 13.59 -3.65
N ARG A 287 -21.82 14.05 -3.06
CA ARG A 287 -23.08 14.27 -3.80
C ARG A 287 -22.99 15.42 -4.82
N LEU A 288 -21.99 16.29 -4.71
CA LEU A 288 -21.66 17.34 -5.67
C LEU A 288 -20.56 16.92 -6.68
N GLY A 289 -20.11 15.66 -6.66
CA GLY A 289 -19.10 15.14 -7.59
C GLY A 289 -17.64 15.37 -7.18
N VAL A 290 -17.42 15.74 -5.91
CA VAL A 290 -16.09 15.97 -5.33
C VAL A 290 -15.68 14.74 -4.51
N ILE A 291 -14.52 14.13 -4.77
CA ILE A 291 -13.98 13.01 -3.98
C ILE A 291 -13.06 13.50 -2.87
N SER A 292 -13.21 12.92 -1.68
CA SER A 292 -12.32 13.17 -0.55
C SER A 292 -11.25 12.10 -0.48
N VAL A 293 -9.98 12.52 -0.52
CA VAL A 293 -8.80 11.67 -0.34
C VAL A 293 -8.19 11.98 1.01
N PHE A 294 -8.00 10.97 1.84
CA PHE A 294 -7.48 11.07 3.20
C PHE A 294 -6.20 10.25 3.37
N ALA A 295 -5.26 10.80 4.13
CA ALA A 295 -4.13 10.05 4.67
C ALA A 295 -4.63 8.99 5.68
N ALA A 296 -4.15 7.75 5.59
CA ALA A 296 -4.57 6.67 6.47
C ALA A 296 -4.14 6.86 7.94
N GLY A 297 -3.09 7.66 8.20
CA GLY A 297 -2.53 7.93 9.53
C GLY A 297 -1.07 7.46 9.66
N ASN A 298 -0.36 8.01 10.65
CA ASN A 298 1.02 7.64 10.99
C ASN A 298 1.13 6.93 12.36
N SER A 299 0.15 6.08 12.71
CA SER A 299 0.06 5.42 14.02
C SER A 299 0.23 3.89 13.96
N GLY A 300 0.68 3.35 12.83
CA GLY A 300 1.05 1.94 12.69
C GLY A 300 2.30 1.55 13.51
N SER A 301 2.70 0.28 13.55
CA SER A 301 2.26 -0.83 12.70
C SER A 301 1.02 -1.60 13.18
N GLY A 302 0.49 -1.27 14.35
CA GLY A 302 -0.60 -2.01 14.99
C GLY A 302 -1.96 -1.95 14.27
N GLU A 303 -2.83 -2.89 14.62
CA GLU A 303 -4.24 -2.94 14.19
C GLU A 303 -5.10 -1.84 14.85
N ASP A 304 -6.18 -1.41 14.19
CA ASP A 304 -7.12 -0.35 14.61
C ASP A 304 -6.47 1.04 14.79
N THR A 305 -5.39 1.30 14.04
CA THR A 305 -4.62 2.55 14.05
C THR A 305 -5.05 3.55 12.97
N HIS A 306 -6.01 3.16 12.13
CA HIS A 306 -6.54 3.87 10.96
C HIS A 306 -7.31 5.15 11.30
N ASN A 307 -6.95 6.26 10.65
CA ASN A 307 -7.64 7.55 10.67
C ASN A 307 -9.15 7.36 10.47
N PRO A 308 -10.01 7.72 11.44
CA PRO A 308 -11.46 7.49 11.35
C PRO A 308 -12.09 8.26 10.18
N TYR A 309 -11.53 9.40 9.78
CA TYR A 309 -12.06 10.17 8.65
C TYR A 309 -11.81 9.50 7.29
N ALA A 310 -10.78 8.65 7.19
CA ALA A 310 -10.43 7.93 5.98
C ALA A 310 -11.35 6.72 5.69
N GLN A 311 -12.09 6.25 6.71
CA GLN A 311 -13.00 5.09 6.61
C GLN A 311 -14.31 5.35 5.83
N ILE A 312 -14.47 6.54 5.22
CA ILE A 312 -15.67 6.90 4.46
C ILE A 312 -15.82 6.05 3.17
N PRO A 313 -16.98 5.39 2.94
CA PRO A 313 -17.18 4.55 1.76
C PRO A 313 -17.01 5.27 0.42
N TRP A 314 -17.40 6.54 0.34
CA TRP A 314 -17.35 7.40 -0.86
C TRP A 314 -16.03 8.17 -1.07
N GLY A 315 -15.05 8.01 -0.17
CA GLY A 315 -13.72 8.61 -0.27
C GLY A 315 -12.61 7.57 -0.35
N MET A 316 -11.36 8.03 -0.34
CA MET A 316 -10.15 7.19 -0.41
C MET A 316 -9.38 7.26 0.92
N SER A 317 -9.01 6.11 1.47
CA SER A 317 -7.95 6.01 2.49
C SER A 317 -6.63 5.59 1.84
N VAL A 318 -5.56 6.34 2.09
CA VAL A 318 -4.25 6.13 1.44
C VAL A 318 -3.15 5.84 2.47
N GLY A 319 -2.65 4.61 2.47
CA GLY A 319 -1.49 4.17 3.25
C GLY A 319 -0.16 4.52 2.57
N ALA A 320 0.96 4.38 3.29
CA ALA A 320 2.30 4.78 2.86
C ALA A 320 3.20 3.56 2.52
N SER A 321 3.93 3.63 1.40
CA SER A 321 5.02 2.67 1.07
C SER A 321 6.40 3.33 0.98
N THR A 322 7.45 2.52 1.04
CA THR A 322 8.82 2.90 0.70
C THR A 322 8.96 3.21 -0.79
N LYS A 323 10.07 3.84 -1.21
CA LYS A 323 10.41 4.01 -2.64
C LYS A 323 10.61 2.68 -3.39
N GLN A 324 10.73 1.57 -2.66
CA GLN A 324 10.90 0.21 -3.13
C GLN A 324 9.55 -0.53 -3.27
N GLY A 325 8.47 0.00 -2.69
CA GLY A 325 7.10 -0.50 -2.79
C GLY A 325 6.63 -1.34 -1.60
N ASP A 326 7.44 -1.48 -0.55
CA ASP A 326 7.10 -2.19 0.69
C ASP A 326 6.26 -1.28 1.62
N LEU A 327 5.36 -1.82 2.45
CA LEU A 327 4.62 -1.00 3.44
C LEU A 327 5.59 -0.50 4.53
N ILE A 328 5.46 0.75 4.96
CA ILE A 328 6.27 1.31 6.05
C ILE A 328 5.55 1.24 7.40
N ASP A 329 6.27 0.97 8.48
CA ASP A 329 5.65 0.59 9.75
C ASP A 329 4.74 1.64 10.38
N PHE A 330 5.09 2.93 10.29
CA PHE A 330 4.22 3.99 10.80
C PHE A 330 2.88 4.06 10.06
N SER A 331 2.74 3.49 8.85
CA SER A 331 1.51 3.58 8.07
C SER A 331 0.38 2.90 8.85
N SER A 332 -0.57 3.71 9.31
CA SER A 332 -1.74 3.22 10.03
C SER A 332 -2.48 2.15 9.23
N ARG A 333 -2.86 1.08 9.92
CA ARG A 333 -3.55 -0.09 9.37
C ARG A 333 -4.97 -0.14 9.93
N GLY A 334 -5.87 -0.72 9.13
CA GLY A 334 -7.27 -0.93 9.49
C GLY A 334 -7.47 -2.01 10.55
N LYS A 335 -8.54 -2.77 10.43
CA LYS A 335 -8.88 -3.83 11.37
C LYS A 335 -9.60 -4.99 10.70
N ARG A 336 -9.11 -6.20 10.96
CA ARG A 336 -9.53 -7.48 10.41
C ARG A 336 -11.03 -7.69 10.58
N GLY A 337 -11.78 -7.48 9.50
CA GLY A 337 -13.22 -7.75 9.45
C GLY A 337 -14.11 -6.74 10.19
N GLU A 338 -13.60 -5.62 10.71
CA GLU A 338 -14.49 -4.59 11.27
C GLU A 338 -15.21 -3.85 10.13
N THR A 339 -16.54 -3.89 10.18
CA THR A 339 -17.45 -3.43 9.14
C THR A 339 -18.77 -2.99 9.77
N GLY A 340 -19.53 -2.10 9.14
CA GLY A 340 -20.84 -1.71 9.67
C GLY A 340 -21.70 -0.87 8.72
N ASP A 341 -23.00 -1.10 8.80
CA ASP A 341 -24.02 -0.40 8.01
C ASP A 341 -24.50 0.89 8.70
N PHE A 342 -24.79 1.91 7.91
CA PHE A 342 -25.36 3.18 8.35
C PHE A 342 -26.13 3.88 7.22
N THR A 343 -26.94 4.87 7.57
CA THR A 343 -27.76 5.63 6.61
C THR A 343 -27.44 7.12 6.66
N MET A 344 -27.32 7.76 5.49
CA MET A 344 -27.11 9.20 5.34
C MET A 344 -28.45 9.96 5.19
N PRO A 345 -28.50 11.29 5.39
CA PRO A 345 -29.77 12.03 5.49
C PRO A 345 -30.67 11.99 4.24
N ASP A 346 -30.17 11.58 3.07
CA ASP A 346 -30.97 11.37 1.86
C ASP A 346 -31.59 9.96 1.77
N GLY A 347 -31.46 9.15 2.82
CA GLY A 347 -31.97 7.78 2.90
C GLY A 347 -31.06 6.73 2.26
N SER A 348 -29.89 7.10 1.73
CA SER A 348 -28.93 6.13 1.21
C SER A 348 -28.24 5.34 2.33
N THR A 349 -28.26 4.01 2.24
CA THR A 349 -27.54 3.11 3.16
C THR A 349 -26.17 2.75 2.58
N TRP A 350 -25.17 2.74 3.46
CA TRP A 350 -23.77 2.48 3.15
C TRP A 350 -23.17 1.54 4.18
N THR A 351 -22.22 0.71 3.74
CA THR A 351 -21.39 -0.11 4.62
C THR A 351 -19.98 0.49 4.63
N TYR A 352 -19.43 0.80 5.81
CA TYR A 352 -17.99 1.05 5.93
C TYR A 352 -17.28 -0.26 6.26
N LYS A 353 -15.99 -0.31 5.90
CA LYS A 353 -15.04 -1.29 6.40
C LYS A 353 -13.85 -0.54 6.96
N ASN A 354 -13.28 -1.03 8.05
CA ASN A 354 -12.04 -0.49 8.60
C ASN A 354 -10.85 -1.09 7.81
N GLU A 355 -10.70 -0.71 6.54
CA GLU A 355 -9.56 -1.09 5.69
C GLU A 355 -9.01 0.11 4.92
N VAL A 356 -7.69 0.17 4.75
CA VAL A 356 -7.04 1.13 3.83
C VAL A 356 -7.61 0.89 2.42
N THR A 357 -7.73 1.92 1.56
CA THR A 357 -8.26 1.70 0.20
C THR A 357 -7.16 1.28 -0.76
N ILE A 358 -6.01 1.96 -0.68
CA ILE A 358 -4.84 1.73 -1.52
C ILE A 358 -3.59 2.25 -0.80
N VAL A 359 -2.41 1.75 -1.14
CA VAL A 359 -1.13 2.30 -0.69
C VAL A 359 -0.52 3.13 -1.81
N ALA A 360 0.04 4.28 -1.47
CA ALA A 360 0.96 5.01 -2.34
C ALA A 360 2.24 5.33 -1.56
N PRO A 361 3.40 5.52 -2.22
CA PRO A 361 4.61 5.78 -1.47
C PRO A 361 4.56 7.07 -0.66
N GLY A 362 5.31 7.04 0.42
CA GLY A 362 5.21 7.95 1.55
C GLY A 362 6.50 8.06 2.36
N VAL A 363 7.68 7.91 1.74
CA VAL A 363 8.97 7.94 2.46
C VAL A 363 10.08 8.65 1.66
N ASP A 364 10.65 9.71 2.25
CA ASP A 364 11.92 10.40 1.98
C ASP A 364 11.95 11.40 0.81
N ILE A 365 11.04 12.38 0.82
CA ILE A 365 10.36 12.76 -0.42
C ILE A 365 10.39 14.24 -0.82
N ILE A 366 10.72 14.53 -2.07
CA ILE A 366 11.28 15.82 -2.49
C ILE A 366 10.24 16.64 -3.27
N SER A 367 9.46 17.45 -2.55
CA SER A 367 8.47 18.39 -3.09
C SER A 367 8.74 19.82 -2.59
N THR A 368 7.92 20.78 -3.01
CA THR A 368 8.09 22.22 -2.81
C THR A 368 8.23 22.62 -1.33
N ARG A 369 9.30 23.35 -1.02
CA ARG A 369 9.64 23.91 0.29
C ARG A 369 9.01 25.29 0.45
N ALA A 370 8.24 25.52 1.52
CA ALA A 370 7.75 26.87 1.85
C ALA A 370 8.92 27.83 2.14
N LYS A 371 8.84 29.07 1.63
CA LYS A 371 9.81 30.15 1.95
C LYS A 371 9.60 30.66 3.38
N THR A 372 8.39 30.53 3.91
CA THR A 372 8.02 30.88 5.29
C THR A 372 7.83 29.64 6.15
N ASN A 373 8.46 29.67 7.32
CA ASN A 373 8.47 28.59 8.32
C ASN A 373 9.20 27.31 7.89
N LEU A 374 9.66 26.55 8.88
CA LEU A 374 10.54 25.39 8.74
C LEU A 374 10.04 24.16 9.53
N ALA A 375 8.92 24.26 10.25
CA ALA A 375 8.47 23.24 11.21
C ALA A 375 8.25 21.84 10.58
N SER A 376 7.89 21.78 9.29
CA SER A 376 7.76 20.53 8.53
C SER A 376 8.66 20.48 7.30
N ASN A 377 9.74 21.28 7.22
CA ASN A 377 10.78 21.11 6.21
C ASN A 377 11.85 20.11 6.73
N GLY A 378 12.33 19.19 5.88
CA GLY A 378 13.34 18.19 6.24
C GLY A 378 14.66 18.76 6.77
N GLY A 379 15.01 19.99 6.37
CA GLY A 379 16.04 20.79 7.03
C GLY A 379 17.44 20.21 6.84
N ALA A 380 17.96 19.51 7.85
CA ALA A 380 19.26 18.84 7.77
C ALA A 380 19.21 17.59 6.88
N ASP A 381 18.08 16.86 6.90
CA ASP A 381 17.88 15.64 6.13
C ASP A 381 17.90 15.86 4.62
N ASP A 382 17.67 17.09 4.16
CA ASP A 382 17.71 17.46 2.75
C ASP A 382 19.13 17.34 2.14
N VAL A 383 20.16 17.57 2.96
CA VAL A 383 21.53 17.83 2.51
C VAL A 383 22.21 16.56 2.03
N GLY A 384 22.61 16.53 0.76
CA GLY A 384 23.21 15.36 0.11
C GLY A 384 22.21 14.36 -0.45
N VAL A 385 20.91 14.55 -0.20
CA VAL A 385 19.80 13.81 -0.85
C VAL A 385 19.20 14.63 -1.99
N ILE A 386 19.10 15.95 -1.82
CA ILE A 386 18.69 16.94 -2.81
C ILE A 386 19.94 17.69 -3.29
N GLU A 387 20.07 17.94 -4.60
CA GLU A 387 21.18 18.73 -5.15
C GLU A 387 21.18 20.17 -4.62
N ASN A 388 22.38 20.73 -4.38
CA ASN A 388 22.54 22.02 -3.68
C ASN A 388 21.82 23.20 -4.33
N GLU A 389 21.61 23.17 -5.64
CA GLU A 389 20.87 24.18 -6.42
C GLU A 389 19.35 24.06 -6.28
N TYR A 390 18.85 22.87 -5.94
CA TYR A 390 17.44 22.55 -5.71
C TYR A 390 17.02 22.74 -4.24
N LEU A 391 17.97 22.69 -3.30
CA LEU A 391 17.73 22.87 -1.86
C LEU A 391 16.88 24.11 -1.51
N PRO A 392 17.03 25.32 -2.11
CA PRO A 392 16.21 26.47 -1.76
C PRO A 392 14.71 26.31 -2.06
N PHE A 393 14.36 25.36 -2.94
CA PHE A 393 13.03 25.23 -3.54
C PHE A 393 12.31 23.94 -3.17
N TYR A 394 13.04 22.88 -2.80
CA TYR A 394 12.49 21.56 -2.46
C TYR A 394 13.02 21.02 -1.14
N THR A 395 12.26 20.16 -0.45
CA THR A 395 12.59 19.58 0.87
C THR A 395 11.99 18.18 1.05
N ARG A 396 12.58 17.36 1.93
CA ARG A 396 12.27 15.93 2.11
C ARG A 396 11.51 15.59 3.39
N ILE A 397 10.45 14.78 3.27
CA ILE A 397 9.53 14.41 4.37
C ILE A 397 9.00 12.96 4.20
N SER A 398 8.45 12.29 5.25
CA SER A 398 8.06 10.84 5.23
C SER A 398 6.84 10.48 6.13
N GLY A 399 5.74 9.94 5.56
CA GLY A 399 4.41 9.70 6.19
C GLY A 399 3.28 9.30 5.21
N THR A 400 2.00 9.37 5.64
CA THR A 400 0.80 9.16 4.76
C THR A 400 0.21 10.42 4.08
N SER A 401 0.37 11.62 4.65
CA SER A 401 -0.05 12.92 4.07
C SER A 401 0.38 13.27 2.65
N MET A 402 1.42 12.68 2.06
CA MET A 402 1.77 12.89 0.65
C MET A 402 1.82 11.61 -0.19
N ALA A 403 1.47 10.48 0.42
CA ALA A 403 0.83 9.39 -0.31
C ALA A 403 -0.56 9.85 -0.81
N ALA A 404 -1.34 10.51 0.06
CA ALA A 404 -2.69 11.00 -0.23
C ALA A 404 -2.81 12.00 -1.44
N PRO A 405 -2.16 13.17 -1.47
CA PRO A 405 -2.13 14.11 -2.59
C PRO A 405 -1.46 13.55 -3.85
N HIS A 406 -0.57 12.56 -3.73
CA HIS A 406 -0.09 11.84 -4.91
C HIS A 406 -1.24 11.04 -5.56
N VAL A 407 -2.06 10.35 -4.75
CA VAL A 407 -3.31 9.74 -5.23
C VAL A 407 -4.32 10.79 -5.70
N ALA A 408 -4.42 11.95 -5.04
CA ALA A 408 -5.28 13.07 -5.48
C ALA A 408 -4.88 13.58 -6.88
N GLY A 409 -3.58 13.70 -7.16
CA GLY A 409 -3.07 14.02 -8.49
C GLY A 409 -3.33 12.91 -9.50
N ILE A 410 -3.13 11.64 -9.15
CA ILE A 410 -3.50 10.51 -10.03
C ILE A 410 -5.00 10.56 -10.38
N ILE A 411 -5.88 10.89 -9.42
CA ILE A 411 -7.31 11.05 -9.66
C ILE A 411 -7.59 12.22 -10.63
N ALA A 412 -6.84 13.32 -10.54
CA ALA A 412 -6.94 14.40 -11.53
C ALA A 412 -6.53 13.93 -12.94
N LEU A 413 -5.51 13.08 -13.09
CA LEU A 413 -5.17 12.44 -14.38
C LEU A 413 -6.33 11.56 -14.90
N MET A 414 -7.00 10.83 -14.01
CA MET A 414 -8.14 9.97 -14.37
C MET A 414 -9.36 10.78 -14.82
N TRP A 415 -9.62 11.95 -14.22
CA TRP A 415 -10.74 12.82 -14.62
C TRP A 415 -10.45 13.68 -15.86
N GLU A 416 -9.19 14.03 -16.13
CA GLU A 416 -8.78 14.56 -17.44
C GLU A 416 -8.96 13.51 -18.55
N ALA A 417 -8.73 12.23 -18.25
CA ALA A 417 -8.97 11.13 -19.18
C ALA A 417 -10.45 10.80 -19.38
N ASN A 418 -11.28 10.89 -18.33
CA ASN A 418 -12.72 10.67 -18.42
C ASN A 418 -13.48 11.50 -17.35
N PRO A 419 -14.01 12.68 -17.70
CA PRO A 419 -14.61 13.61 -16.74
C PRO A 419 -15.97 13.14 -16.19
N ASP A 420 -16.62 12.19 -16.87
CA ASP A 420 -17.94 11.63 -16.53
C ASP A 420 -17.87 10.58 -15.41
N LEU A 421 -16.67 10.16 -14.98
CA LEU A 421 -16.51 9.19 -13.90
C LEU A 421 -17.04 9.73 -12.56
N THR A 422 -17.85 8.94 -11.88
CA THR A 422 -18.24 9.19 -10.49
C THR A 422 -17.10 8.82 -9.52
N ASN A 423 -17.13 9.40 -8.31
CA ASN A 423 -16.17 9.08 -7.24
C ASN A 423 -16.03 7.57 -6.99
N LEU A 424 -17.13 6.82 -7.07
CA LEU A 424 -17.13 5.38 -6.85
C LEU A 424 -16.44 4.63 -7.99
N GLN A 425 -16.64 5.05 -9.25
CA GLN A 425 -15.91 4.48 -10.39
C GLN A 425 -14.41 4.80 -10.30
N ILE A 426 -14.03 6.02 -9.92
CA ILE A 426 -12.62 6.38 -9.65
C ILE A 426 -12.01 5.44 -8.59
N LYS A 427 -12.70 5.27 -7.46
CA LYS A 427 -12.28 4.37 -6.36
C LYS A 427 -12.15 2.92 -6.83
N THR A 428 -13.17 2.39 -7.52
CA THR A 428 -13.15 1.03 -8.07
C THR A 428 -12.01 0.85 -9.08
N ILE A 429 -11.80 1.78 -10.02
CA ILE A 429 -10.72 1.67 -11.01
C ILE A 429 -9.35 1.67 -10.33
N LEU A 430 -9.12 2.51 -9.31
CA LEU A 430 -7.87 2.48 -8.53
C LEU A 430 -7.66 1.14 -7.82
N GLN A 431 -8.71 0.54 -7.25
CA GLN A 431 -8.64 -0.78 -6.62
C GLN A 431 -8.46 -1.91 -7.64
N GLU A 432 -9.07 -1.81 -8.82
CA GLU A 432 -8.98 -2.76 -9.94
C GLU A 432 -7.68 -2.65 -10.77
N THR A 433 -6.80 -1.71 -10.42
CA THR A 433 -5.52 -1.46 -11.12
C THR A 433 -4.30 -1.44 -10.20
N ALA A 434 -4.51 -1.59 -8.89
CA ALA A 434 -3.45 -1.67 -7.90
C ALA A 434 -2.52 -2.87 -8.16
N THR A 435 -1.24 -2.69 -7.89
CA THR A 435 -0.24 -3.75 -7.89
C THR A 435 -0.29 -4.48 -6.55
N ASN A 436 -0.41 -5.82 -6.55
CA ASN A 436 -0.40 -6.61 -5.33
C ASN A 436 0.84 -6.27 -4.48
N MET A 437 0.63 -6.19 -3.16
CA MET A 437 1.70 -6.15 -2.16
C MET A 437 1.64 -7.49 -1.42
N PRO A 438 2.47 -8.49 -1.81
CA PRO A 438 2.48 -9.80 -1.16
C PRO A 438 2.79 -9.68 0.33
N GLY A 439 2.18 -10.53 1.14
CA GLY A 439 2.40 -10.58 2.58
C GLY A 439 1.72 -9.51 3.42
N TYR A 440 0.76 -8.78 2.83
CA TYR A 440 -0.16 -7.93 3.55
C TYR A 440 -1.60 -8.28 3.20
N GLN A 441 -2.50 -8.03 4.14
CA GLN A 441 -3.93 -8.33 4.04
C GLN A 441 -4.73 -7.06 3.72
N SER A 442 -5.99 -7.18 3.27
CA SER A 442 -6.75 -6.03 2.75
C SER A 442 -6.93 -4.90 3.79
N TRP A 443 -7.00 -5.25 5.08
CA TRP A 443 -7.11 -4.27 6.16
C TRP A 443 -5.85 -3.38 6.30
N GLU A 444 -4.69 -3.83 5.83
CA GLU A 444 -3.41 -3.13 5.90
C GLU A 444 -3.10 -2.32 4.65
N VAL A 445 -3.24 -2.93 3.46
CA VAL A 445 -2.81 -2.33 2.17
C VAL A 445 -3.96 -2.00 1.22
N GLY A 446 -5.21 -2.31 1.60
CA GLY A 446 -6.35 -2.20 0.70
C GLY A 446 -6.18 -3.09 -0.52
N ALA A 447 -6.31 -2.52 -1.71
CA ALA A 447 -6.04 -3.23 -2.97
C ALA A 447 -4.55 -3.44 -3.29
N GLY A 448 -3.62 -2.87 -2.49
CA GLY A 448 -2.19 -2.87 -2.76
C GLY A 448 -1.68 -1.51 -3.23
N HIS A 449 -0.58 -1.50 -3.99
CA HIS A 449 0.17 -0.32 -4.37
C HIS A 449 -0.40 0.37 -5.61
N VAL A 450 -0.58 1.70 -5.58
CA VAL A 450 -1.16 2.47 -6.69
C VAL A 450 -0.30 2.39 -7.97
N ASN A 451 -0.98 2.29 -9.11
CA ASN A 451 -0.42 2.23 -10.46
C ASN A 451 -1.17 3.22 -11.34
N ALA A 452 -0.63 4.43 -11.47
CA ALA A 452 -1.26 5.53 -12.22
C ALA A 452 -1.47 5.18 -13.69
N TYR A 453 -0.52 4.45 -14.30
CA TYR A 453 -0.58 4.07 -15.71
C TYR A 453 -1.82 3.22 -15.98
N ALA A 454 -2.00 2.16 -15.20
CA ALA A 454 -3.15 1.27 -15.31
C ALA A 454 -4.46 1.96 -14.89
N ALA A 455 -4.43 2.85 -13.89
CA ALA A 455 -5.62 3.60 -13.45
C ALA A 455 -6.15 4.56 -14.53
N VAL A 456 -5.28 5.27 -15.25
CA VAL A 456 -5.67 6.16 -16.35
C VAL A 456 -6.11 5.36 -17.59
N ALA A 457 -5.45 4.26 -17.93
CA ALA A 457 -5.96 3.32 -18.95
C ALA A 457 -7.34 2.76 -18.57
N GLY A 458 -7.58 2.53 -17.27
CA GLY A 458 -8.87 2.10 -16.73
C GLY A 458 -9.97 3.16 -16.77
N ALA A 459 -9.61 4.45 -16.62
CA ALA A 459 -10.55 5.56 -16.80
C ALA A 459 -11.10 5.61 -18.25
N LEU A 460 -10.31 5.16 -19.23
CA LEU A 460 -10.69 5.02 -20.64
C LEU A 460 -11.38 3.69 -20.97
N ALA A 461 -11.65 2.84 -19.98
CA ALA A 461 -12.20 1.49 -20.12
C ALA A 461 -11.38 0.53 -21.03
N TYR A 462 -10.06 0.75 -21.15
CA TYR A 462 -9.17 -0.16 -21.86
C TYR A 462 -8.81 -1.38 -21.01
N ASP A 463 -8.45 -2.51 -21.64
CA ASP A 463 -7.93 -3.74 -21.00
C ASP A 463 -8.72 -4.20 -19.73
N GLU A 464 -10.06 -4.06 -19.71
CA GLU A 464 -10.88 -4.35 -18.50
C GLU A 464 -10.68 -5.76 -17.92
N GLN A 465 -10.39 -6.73 -18.78
CA GLN A 465 -10.12 -8.12 -18.39
C GLN A 465 -8.91 -8.24 -17.43
N ASN A 466 -7.99 -7.26 -17.42
CA ASN A 466 -6.75 -7.33 -16.66
C ASN A 466 -6.92 -7.05 -15.15
N ARG A 467 -8.10 -6.59 -14.71
CA ARG A 467 -8.42 -6.40 -13.27
C ARG A 467 -8.36 -7.68 -12.41
N VAL A 468 -8.35 -8.86 -13.04
CA VAL A 468 -8.27 -10.15 -12.35
C VAL A 468 -6.87 -10.48 -11.80
N THR A 469 -5.88 -9.59 -11.91
CA THR A 469 -4.58 -9.77 -11.25
C THR A 469 -4.60 -9.42 -9.75
N VAL A 470 -5.54 -8.60 -9.29
CA VAL A 470 -5.63 -8.14 -7.90
C VAL A 470 -6.13 -9.27 -6.99
N ASN A 471 -5.36 -9.65 -5.97
CA ASN A 471 -5.68 -10.81 -5.11
C ASN A 471 -7.06 -10.68 -4.42
N ASN A 472 -7.42 -9.48 -3.96
CA ASN A 472 -8.69 -9.23 -3.26
C ASN A 472 -9.94 -9.27 -4.17
N LEU A 473 -9.77 -9.38 -5.49
CA LEU A 473 -10.85 -9.53 -6.47
C LEU A 473 -10.98 -10.97 -7.00
N ASN A 474 -10.13 -11.90 -6.54
CA ASN A 474 -10.07 -13.27 -7.01
C ASN A 474 -10.80 -14.26 -6.08
N THR A 475 -11.21 -15.39 -6.66
CA THR A 475 -11.63 -16.59 -5.92
C THR A 475 -10.57 -17.67 -6.07
N PHE A 476 -9.96 -18.06 -4.95
CA PHE A 476 -8.96 -19.13 -4.88
C PHE A 476 -9.62 -20.49 -4.74
N ASN A 477 -8.91 -21.54 -5.16
CA ASN A 477 -9.38 -22.93 -5.15
C ASN A 477 -8.93 -23.68 -3.89
N ALA A 478 -7.97 -23.12 -3.14
CA ALA A 478 -7.57 -23.54 -1.81
C ALA A 478 -7.47 -22.36 -0.83
N ASN A 479 -7.50 -22.68 0.46
CA ASN A 479 -7.23 -21.77 1.56
C ASN A 479 -6.47 -22.52 2.66
N ALA A 480 -5.49 -21.86 3.28
CA ALA A 480 -4.79 -22.39 4.45
C ALA A 480 -4.77 -21.30 5.52
N ILE A 481 -4.81 -21.72 6.79
CA ILE A 481 -4.66 -20.84 7.94
C ILE A 481 -3.29 -21.15 8.54
N ILE A 482 -2.42 -20.15 8.54
CA ILE A 482 -1.18 -20.16 9.30
C ILE A 482 -1.38 -19.22 10.48
N ILE A 483 -0.91 -19.64 11.66
CA ILE A 483 -1.00 -18.89 12.91
C ILE A 483 0.42 -18.55 13.32
N ASP A 484 0.72 -17.26 13.47
CA ASP A 484 1.99 -16.76 13.97
C ASP A 484 2.18 -17.08 15.46
N ASP A 485 3.43 -17.16 15.89
CA ASP A 485 3.79 -17.37 17.29
C ASP A 485 3.57 -16.08 18.10
N GLU A 486 2.81 -16.15 19.21
CA GLU A 486 2.60 -14.99 20.10
C GLU A 486 3.85 -14.60 20.89
N ALA A 487 4.85 -15.49 20.99
CA ALA A 487 6.11 -15.24 21.71
C ALA A 487 7.31 -15.99 21.08
N PRO A 488 7.90 -15.46 19.99
CA PRO A 488 9.06 -16.05 19.32
C PRO A 488 10.21 -16.42 20.27
N GLU A 489 10.89 -17.54 20.00
CA GLU A 489 11.98 -18.04 20.83
C GLU A 489 13.27 -17.24 20.55
N PRO A 490 13.85 -16.53 21.54
CA PRO A 490 15.07 -15.77 21.33
C PRO A 490 16.30 -16.70 21.28
N PHE A 491 17.20 -16.44 20.34
CA PHE A 491 18.48 -17.12 20.20
C PHE A 491 19.66 -16.15 20.30
N SER A 492 20.81 -16.67 20.72
CA SER A 492 22.11 -16.00 20.64
C SER A 492 23.17 -17.05 20.30
N VAL A 493 23.90 -16.86 19.20
CA VAL A 493 24.98 -17.77 18.78
C VAL A 493 26.24 -16.98 18.42
N LEU A 494 27.39 -17.34 18.99
CA LEU A 494 28.68 -16.77 18.63
C LEU A 494 29.11 -17.29 17.25
N PHE A 495 29.09 -16.40 16.25
CA PHE A 495 29.80 -16.66 15.02
C PHE A 495 31.31 -16.60 15.28
N THR A 496 32.04 -17.65 14.86
CA THR A 496 33.51 -17.65 14.83
C THR A 496 33.99 -18.10 13.45
N PRO A 497 34.95 -17.41 12.81
CA PRO A 497 35.45 -17.83 11.49
C PRO A 497 36.14 -19.21 11.47
N ALA A 498 36.55 -19.77 12.60
CA ALA A 498 37.17 -21.10 12.66
C ALA A 498 36.98 -21.80 14.01
N GLY A 499 36.92 -23.14 13.97
CA GLY A 499 36.51 -24.00 15.08
C GLY A 499 35.06 -24.47 14.96
N GLU A 500 34.62 -25.30 15.90
CA GLU A 500 33.22 -25.76 15.95
C GLU A 500 32.27 -24.55 16.10
N PRO A 501 31.23 -24.42 15.25
CA PRO A 501 30.26 -23.32 15.34
C PRO A 501 29.38 -23.47 16.60
N GLU A 502 28.98 -22.35 17.20
CA GLU A 502 27.95 -22.38 18.25
C GLU A 502 26.58 -22.69 17.61
N VAL A 503 25.80 -23.54 18.30
CA VAL A 503 24.52 -24.05 17.82
C VAL A 503 23.45 -23.85 18.89
N HIS A 504 22.42 -23.08 18.55
CA HIS A 504 21.19 -23.01 19.32
C HIS A 504 20.28 -24.19 18.95
N VAL A 505 19.71 -24.87 19.93
CA VAL A 505 18.93 -26.11 19.74
C VAL A 505 17.53 -25.93 20.29
N PHE A 506 16.52 -26.12 19.43
CA PHE A 506 15.11 -25.89 19.73
C PHE A 506 14.23 -27.06 19.25
N ASN A 507 12.99 -27.17 19.73
CA ASN A 507 12.12 -28.32 19.46
C ASN A 507 10.82 -27.92 18.77
N VAL A 508 10.54 -28.52 17.62
CA VAL A 508 9.39 -28.23 16.76
C VAL A 508 8.36 -29.37 16.85
N GLN A 509 7.09 -29.01 16.97
CA GLN A 509 5.97 -29.95 17.12
C GLN A 509 5.42 -30.45 15.76
N ASP A 510 4.27 -31.12 15.72
CA ASP A 510 3.64 -31.68 14.51
C ASP A 510 2.55 -30.80 13.88
N ASP A 511 1.95 -29.90 14.65
CA ASP A 511 1.09 -28.81 14.18
C ASP A 511 1.86 -27.73 13.40
N ALA A 512 3.12 -27.47 13.77
CA ALA A 512 4.04 -26.56 13.08
C ALA A 512 4.06 -26.77 11.55
N ALA A 513 4.03 -25.67 10.80
CA ALA A 513 4.04 -25.66 9.34
C ALA A 513 5.26 -24.94 8.75
N TRP A 514 5.73 -23.88 9.41
CA TRP A 514 6.86 -23.09 8.92
C TRP A 514 7.76 -22.65 10.06
N ILE A 515 9.05 -22.57 9.81
CA ILE A 515 10.05 -22.04 10.74
C ILE A 515 10.73 -20.87 10.04
N SER A 516 10.79 -19.72 10.69
CA SER A 516 11.62 -18.59 10.26
C SER A 516 12.46 -18.11 11.44
N ALA A 517 13.77 -17.99 11.25
CA ALA A 517 14.68 -17.39 12.21
C ALA A 517 15.29 -16.13 11.60
N SER A 518 15.28 -15.02 12.34
CA SER A 518 15.77 -13.72 11.86
C SER A 518 16.57 -12.93 12.89
N SER A 519 17.48 -12.08 12.40
CA SER A 519 18.38 -11.24 13.18
C SER A 519 18.70 -9.92 12.46
N GLU A 520 18.84 -8.83 13.21
CA GLU A 520 19.24 -7.51 12.70
C GLU A 520 20.72 -7.20 13.02
N THR A 521 21.62 -7.66 12.16
CA THR A 521 23.08 -7.59 12.37
C THR A 521 23.73 -6.35 11.77
N LEU A 522 24.75 -5.80 12.43
CA LEU A 522 25.52 -4.64 11.98
C LEU A 522 26.67 -5.02 11.04
N ALA A 523 26.43 -4.99 9.74
CA ALA A 523 27.45 -4.92 8.67
C ALA A 523 28.48 -6.06 8.61
N ASN A 524 28.28 -7.17 9.32
CA ASN A 524 29.08 -8.39 9.18
C ASN A 524 28.62 -9.24 7.98
N LEU A 525 29.53 -10.03 7.41
CA LEU A 525 29.26 -10.87 6.23
C LEU A 525 28.86 -12.28 6.65
N VAL A 526 27.70 -12.42 7.29
CA VAL A 526 27.21 -13.70 7.83
C VAL A 526 25.79 -14.04 7.40
N LYS A 527 25.43 -15.33 7.45
CA LYS A 527 24.11 -15.91 7.18
C LYS A 527 23.71 -16.86 8.30
N LEU A 528 22.41 -16.98 8.54
CA LEU A 528 21.85 -18.02 9.39
C LEU A 528 21.73 -19.34 8.62
N LYS A 529 21.92 -20.46 9.32
CA LYS A 529 21.76 -21.85 8.85
C LYS A 529 20.81 -22.60 9.79
N LEU A 530 19.71 -23.12 9.24
CA LEU A 530 18.88 -24.13 9.91
C LEU A 530 19.28 -25.53 9.45
N GLU A 531 19.23 -26.48 10.38
CA GLU A 531 19.44 -27.91 10.13
C GLU A 531 18.30 -28.69 10.79
N ALA A 532 17.61 -29.48 9.98
CA ALA A 532 16.40 -30.22 10.32
C ALA A 532 16.70 -31.58 11.01
N PRO A 533 15.71 -32.21 11.67
CA PRO A 533 15.86 -33.52 12.30
C PRO A 533 16.34 -34.65 11.36
N ASP A 534 16.07 -34.54 10.05
CA ASP A 534 16.55 -35.47 9.02
C ASP A 534 17.95 -35.15 8.47
N GLY A 535 18.58 -34.07 8.93
CA GLY A 535 19.87 -33.56 8.44
C GLY A 535 19.77 -32.60 7.25
N THR A 536 18.57 -32.23 6.78
CA THR A 536 18.40 -31.25 5.70
C THR A 536 18.84 -29.86 6.15
N VAL A 537 19.73 -29.24 5.39
CA VAL A 537 20.28 -27.90 5.68
C VAL A 537 19.61 -26.83 4.83
N TYR A 538 19.19 -25.74 5.47
CA TYR A 538 18.63 -24.55 4.86
C TYR A 538 19.51 -23.34 5.18
N PHE A 539 19.99 -22.65 4.15
CA PHE A 539 20.74 -21.40 4.29
C PHE A 539 19.83 -20.18 4.13
N GLY A 540 20.17 -19.11 4.85
CA GLY A 540 19.45 -17.84 4.85
C GLY A 540 19.67 -16.97 3.61
N ASN A 541 18.97 -15.84 3.62
CA ASN A 541 19.00 -14.80 2.60
C ASN A 541 20.38 -14.13 2.47
N LEU A 542 20.58 -13.36 1.40
CA LEU A 542 21.73 -12.45 1.30
C LEU A 542 21.26 -11.04 1.70
N THR A 543 21.77 -10.53 2.82
CA THR A 543 21.53 -9.14 3.23
C THR A 543 22.20 -8.18 2.26
N THR A 544 21.43 -7.22 1.77
CA THR A 544 21.92 -6.13 0.91
C THR A 544 21.09 -4.87 1.17
N PRO A 545 21.69 -3.66 1.10
CA PRO A 545 20.94 -2.39 1.22
C PRO A 545 19.83 -2.16 0.17
N VAL A 546 19.69 -3.06 -0.81
CA VAL A 546 18.71 -2.98 -1.91
C VAL A 546 17.52 -3.94 -1.69
N LEU A 547 17.70 -5.04 -0.93
CA LEU A 547 16.69 -6.08 -0.73
C LEU A 547 16.23 -6.24 0.72
N SER A 548 17.16 -6.36 1.65
CA SER A 548 16.90 -6.56 3.08
C SER A 548 18.16 -6.29 3.90
N SER A 549 18.04 -5.54 4.99
CA SER A 549 19.04 -5.44 6.06
C SER A 549 18.98 -6.61 7.05
N THR A 550 17.81 -7.23 7.20
CA THR A 550 17.54 -8.31 8.15
C THR A 550 18.02 -9.65 7.58
N MET A 551 18.87 -10.35 8.34
CA MET A 551 19.21 -11.75 8.09
C MET A 551 17.99 -12.61 8.42
N ARG A 552 17.57 -13.49 7.50
CA ARG A 552 16.47 -14.43 7.73
C ARG A 552 16.74 -15.77 7.05
N VAL A 553 16.40 -16.86 7.72
CA VAL A 553 16.44 -18.22 7.18
C VAL A 553 15.13 -18.93 7.52
N SER A 554 14.61 -19.69 6.56
CA SER A 554 13.36 -20.43 6.77
C SER A 554 13.29 -21.76 6.04
N ALA A 555 12.44 -22.61 6.60
CA ALA A 555 12.24 -23.99 6.20
C ALA A 555 10.78 -24.43 6.43
N PRO A 556 10.27 -25.40 5.66
CA PRO A 556 9.06 -26.14 6.02
C PRO A 556 9.32 -26.88 7.34
N ALA A 557 8.37 -26.82 8.27
CA ALA A 557 8.54 -27.46 9.57
C ALA A 557 8.60 -29.00 9.48
N GLN A 558 9.42 -29.59 10.35
CA GLN A 558 9.48 -31.02 10.63
C GLN A 558 9.46 -31.21 12.16
N THR A 559 8.78 -32.23 12.65
CA THR A 559 8.72 -32.52 14.09
C THR A 559 10.05 -33.06 14.62
N GLY A 560 10.58 -32.47 15.69
CA GLY A 560 11.80 -32.93 16.35
C GLY A 560 12.77 -31.80 16.73
N GLU A 561 14.02 -32.19 16.99
CA GLU A 561 15.12 -31.31 17.35
C GLU A 561 15.67 -30.57 16.12
N TRP A 562 15.63 -29.24 16.12
CA TRP A 562 16.23 -28.37 15.12
C TRP A 562 17.43 -27.63 15.66
N LYS A 563 18.34 -27.27 14.75
CA LYS A 563 19.58 -26.55 15.06
C LYS A 563 19.67 -25.27 14.25
N LEU A 564 20.00 -24.16 14.92
CA LEU A 564 20.27 -22.86 14.33
C LEU A 564 21.73 -22.46 14.62
N SER A 565 22.43 -21.94 13.62
CA SER A 565 23.84 -21.53 13.69
C SER A 565 24.15 -20.47 12.63
N ALA A 566 25.28 -19.77 12.75
CA ALA A 566 25.70 -18.70 11.84
C ALA A 566 26.99 -19.06 11.07
N PHE A 567 27.07 -18.65 9.80
CA PHE A 567 28.19 -18.92 8.89
C PHE A 567 28.56 -17.68 8.08
N GLY A 568 29.87 -17.50 7.81
CA GLY A 568 30.42 -16.39 7.02
C GLY A 568 30.23 -16.58 5.52
N ILE A 569 29.95 -15.49 4.80
CA ILE A 569 29.64 -15.47 3.37
C ILE A 569 30.94 -15.38 2.57
N THR A 570 31.32 -16.41 1.82
CA THR A 570 32.41 -16.26 0.85
C THR A 570 31.98 -15.31 -0.28
N SER A 571 32.80 -14.28 -0.48
CA SER A 571 32.41 -13.04 -1.17
C SER A 571 31.89 -13.21 -2.60
N LEU A 572 31.07 -12.23 -3.04
CA LEU A 572 30.83 -11.90 -4.46
C LEU A 572 32.11 -11.60 -5.28
N SER A 573 33.30 -11.59 -4.64
CA SER A 573 34.60 -11.30 -5.23
C SER A 573 35.62 -12.45 -5.12
N GLY A 574 35.17 -13.70 -4.92
CA GLY A 574 35.98 -14.90 -5.23
C GLY A 574 37.18 -15.24 -4.32
N VAL A 575 37.18 -14.82 -3.05
CA VAL A 575 38.22 -15.28 -2.08
C VAL A 575 37.86 -16.66 -1.52
N GLN A 576 38.70 -17.68 -1.76
CA GLN A 576 38.64 -18.98 -1.05
C GLN A 576 38.88 -18.76 0.45
N ALA A 577 38.03 -19.35 1.31
CA ALA A 577 38.22 -19.27 2.76
C ALA A 577 39.00 -20.45 3.35
N ASP A 578 38.92 -21.66 2.76
CA ASP A 578 39.34 -22.87 3.47
C ASP A 578 39.92 -24.01 2.60
N PRO A 579 41.24 -24.26 2.63
CA PRO A 579 41.86 -25.44 2.04
C PRO A 579 41.95 -26.64 3.01
N THR A 580 41.27 -26.60 4.17
CA THR A 580 41.40 -27.56 5.28
C THR A 580 40.10 -28.10 5.87
N GLY A 581 38.96 -27.44 5.66
CA GLY A 581 37.66 -27.82 6.23
C GLY A 581 37.57 -27.59 7.74
N THR A 582 38.05 -26.44 8.23
CA THR A 582 38.09 -26.08 9.66
C THR A 582 37.55 -24.68 9.98
N THR A 583 37.03 -23.98 8.97
CA THR A 583 36.44 -22.64 9.06
C THR A 583 34.92 -22.65 8.93
N ASN A 584 34.26 -21.65 9.48
CA ASN A 584 32.82 -21.40 9.28
C ASN A 584 32.58 -20.29 8.24
N GLY A 585 33.55 -20.00 7.37
CA GLY A 585 33.52 -18.89 6.42
C GLY A 585 34.05 -17.55 7.00
N PRO A 586 34.19 -16.50 6.16
CA PRO A 586 34.79 -15.23 6.55
C PRO A 586 33.79 -14.27 7.22
N GLY A 587 34.23 -13.60 8.27
CA GLY A 587 33.48 -12.55 8.97
C GLY A 587 34.24 -12.06 10.20
N ILE A 588 33.65 -11.14 10.98
CA ILE A 588 34.17 -10.74 12.29
C ILE A 588 33.49 -11.60 13.36
N PRO A 589 34.20 -12.14 14.38
CA PRO A 589 33.56 -12.88 15.47
C PRO A 589 32.62 -11.98 16.29
N GLU A 590 31.35 -12.34 16.39
CA GLU A 590 30.33 -11.61 17.14
C GLU A 590 29.17 -12.53 17.56
N TYR A 591 28.38 -12.10 18.53
CA TYR A 591 27.12 -12.77 18.87
C TYR A 591 26.02 -12.35 17.89
N ILE A 592 25.42 -13.33 17.22
CA ILE A 592 24.25 -13.16 16.36
C ILE A 592 23.03 -13.43 17.22
N GLU A 593 22.33 -12.36 17.60
CA GLU A 593 21.14 -12.41 18.46
C GLU A 593 19.89 -12.15 17.62
N GLY A 594 18.79 -12.84 17.93
CA GLY A 594 17.57 -12.75 17.14
C GLY A 594 16.45 -13.65 17.66
N GLU A 595 15.46 -13.89 16.82
CA GLU A 595 14.23 -14.62 17.18
C GLU A 595 13.93 -15.75 16.19
N ILE A 596 13.33 -16.83 16.69
CA ILE A 596 12.80 -17.96 15.94
C ILE A 596 11.28 -17.97 16.08
N SER A 597 10.56 -17.77 14.98
CA SER A 597 9.10 -17.89 14.90
C SER A 597 8.71 -19.26 14.35
N ILE A 598 7.94 -20.05 15.10
CA ILE A 598 7.39 -21.33 14.68
C ILE A 598 5.91 -21.13 14.33
N LEU A 599 5.59 -21.08 13.04
CA LEU A 599 4.21 -20.85 12.59
C LEU A 599 3.45 -22.18 12.60
N THR A 600 2.24 -22.20 13.16
CA THR A 600 1.42 -23.40 13.30
C THR A 600 0.31 -23.48 12.26
N SER A 601 -0.10 -24.71 11.94
CA SER A 601 -1.25 -24.99 11.08
C SER A 601 -2.57 -24.73 11.82
N GLY A 602 -3.34 -23.77 11.34
CA GLY A 602 -4.77 -23.64 11.63
C GLY A 602 -5.66 -24.51 10.73
N GLY A 603 -5.06 -25.37 9.91
CA GLY A 603 -5.73 -26.24 8.93
C GLY A 603 -5.95 -25.60 7.56
N TYR A 604 -6.34 -26.45 6.60
CA TYR A 604 -6.50 -26.08 5.20
C TYR A 604 -7.75 -26.68 4.53
N GLU A 605 -8.26 -25.99 3.51
CA GLU A 605 -9.30 -26.43 2.59
C GLU A 605 -8.79 -26.41 1.14
N GLY A 606 -9.29 -27.34 0.32
CA GLY A 606 -9.00 -27.35 -1.12
C GLY A 606 -7.64 -27.92 -1.54
N LEU A 607 -6.93 -28.60 -0.62
CA LEU A 607 -5.62 -29.23 -0.84
C LEU A 607 -5.71 -30.76 -0.66
N ASN A 608 -6.72 -31.38 -1.30
CA ASN A 608 -7.16 -32.75 -1.00
C ASN A 608 -6.17 -33.88 -1.35
N ASP A 609 -4.95 -33.55 -1.80
CA ASP A 609 -3.92 -34.49 -2.26
C ASP A 609 -2.48 -34.15 -1.80
N ILE A 610 -2.31 -33.29 -0.77
CA ILE A 610 -0.98 -32.96 -0.25
C ILE A 610 -0.54 -33.79 0.98
N ALA A 611 -1.48 -34.44 1.68
CA ALA A 611 -1.23 -35.15 2.93
C ALA A 611 -0.14 -36.23 2.79
N GLY A 612 0.93 -36.10 3.60
CA GLY A 612 2.08 -37.01 3.59
C GLY A 612 3.08 -36.78 2.45
N HIS A 613 2.92 -35.74 1.63
CA HIS A 613 3.92 -35.36 0.63
C HIS A 613 5.05 -34.53 1.30
N PRO A 614 6.34 -34.71 0.95
CA PRO A 614 7.46 -33.99 1.60
C PRO A 614 7.42 -32.45 1.54
N ALA A 615 6.60 -31.88 0.65
CA ALA A 615 6.35 -30.44 0.55
C ALA A 615 4.99 -29.99 1.15
N GLU A 616 4.27 -30.83 1.88
CA GLU A 616 2.92 -30.54 2.43
C GLU A 616 2.87 -29.19 3.15
N LYS A 617 3.63 -29.04 4.23
CA LYS A 617 3.66 -27.81 5.05
C LYS A 617 4.12 -26.57 4.26
N ALA A 618 4.99 -26.77 3.25
CA ALA A 618 5.44 -25.71 2.36
C ALA A 618 4.35 -25.24 1.38
N ILE A 619 3.47 -26.15 0.96
CA ILE A 619 2.30 -25.86 0.11
C ILE A 619 1.21 -25.18 0.94
N GLU A 620 1.02 -25.62 2.18
CA GLU A 620 0.09 -24.99 3.14
C GLU A 620 0.44 -23.51 3.34
N PHE A 621 1.67 -23.20 3.74
CA PHE A 621 2.16 -21.82 3.86
C PHE A 621 2.12 -21.08 2.51
N ALA A 622 2.50 -21.71 1.39
CA ALA A 622 2.39 -21.07 0.08
C ALA A 622 0.93 -20.70 -0.32
N VAL A 623 -0.08 -21.32 0.30
CA VAL A 623 -1.50 -21.06 0.04
C VAL A 623 -2.09 -20.01 0.97
N SER A 624 -1.67 -19.91 2.23
CA SER A 624 -2.08 -18.81 3.12
C SER A 624 -1.57 -17.47 2.55
N GLU A 625 -0.31 -17.47 2.14
CA GLU A 625 0.41 -16.29 1.62
C GLU A 625 0.10 -15.99 0.14
N ARG A 626 -0.85 -16.72 -0.47
CA ARG A 626 -1.31 -16.60 -1.87
C ARG A 626 -0.19 -16.72 -2.92
N LEU A 627 0.91 -17.40 -2.60
CA LEU A 627 2.01 -17.65 -3.53
C LEU A 627 1.67 -18.75 -4.55
N VAL A 628 0.73 -19.65 -4.21
CA VAL A 628 0.20 -20.71 -5.09
C VAL A 628 -1.31 -20.89 -4.90
N ASP A 629 -1.94 -21.68 -5.79
CA ASP A 629 -3.34 -22.08 -5.69
C ASP A 629 -3.56 -23.51 -6.22
N SER A 630 -4.64 -24.15 -5.78
CA SER A 630 -5.11 -25.45 -6.23
C SER A 630 -5.72 -25.41 -7.63
N LYS A 631 -6.18 -26.57 -8.11
CA LYS A 631 -7.06 -26.68 -9.28
C LYS A 631 -8.53 -26.65 -8.87
N ASN A 632 -9.40 -26.41 -9.85
CA ASN A 632 -10.86 -26.31 -9.68
C ASN A 632 -11.55 -27.62 -9.29
N ASP A 633 -10.78 -28.68 -9.07
CA ASP A 633 -11.18 -29.96 -8.49
C ASP A 633 -10.63 -30.14 -7.05
N GLN A 634 -10.16 -29.05 -6.43
CA GLN A 634 -9.62 -29.00 -5.07
C GLN A 634 -8.41 -29.92 -4.84
N THR A 635 -7.62 -30.15 -5.89
CA THR A 635 -6.32 -30.85 -5.81
C THR A 635 -5.17 -29.91 -6.18
N TYR A 636 -4.11 -29.97 -5.41
CA TYR A 636 -2.88 -29.21 -5.64
C TYR A 636 -1.95 -29.92 -6.61
N ARG A 637 -1.89 -31.26 -6.61
CA ARG A 637 -1.03 -32.10 -7.45
C ARG A 637 0.46 -31.74 -7.32
N PRO A 638 1.10 -31.98 -6.17
CA PRO A 638 2.46 -31.52 -5.88
C PRO A 638 3.51 -32.05 -6.88
N ASP A 639 3.39 -33.32 -7.31
CA ASP A 639 4.29 -33.94 -8.28
C ASP A 639 4.12 -33.45 -9.74
N ALA A 640 3.01 -32.77 -10.05
CA ALA A 640 2.77 -32.30 -11.41
C ALA A 640 3.76 -31.17 -11.77
N LYS A 641 4.30 -31.22 -13.00
CA LYS A 641 5.25 -30.21 -13.49
C LYS A 641 4.56 -28.87 -13.70
N LEU A 642 5.15 -27.82 -13.12
CA LEU A 642 4.68 -26.44 -13.22
C LEU A 642 4.71 -25.99 -14.68
N ARG A 643 3.60 -25.41 -15.16
CA ARG A 643 3.48 -24.85 -16.51
C ARG A 643 3.70 -23.35 -16.51
N ARG A 644 4.21 -22.80 -17.60
CA ARG A 644 4.54 -21.36 -17.72
C ARG A 644 3.36 -20.42 -17.38
N LYS A 645 2.11 -20.80 -17.69
CA LYS A 645 0.93 -19.99 -17.30
C LYS A 645 0.58 -20.03 -15.81
N GLU A 646 0.98 -21.09 -15.11
CA GLU A 646 0.83 -21.19 -13.66
C GLU A 646 1.88 -20.32 -12.98
N LEU A 647 3.12 -20.36 -13.46
CA LEU A 647 4.19 -19.46 -13.00
C LEU A 647 3.81 -17.98 -13.22
N ALA A 648 3.29 -17.61 -14.39
CA ALA A 648 2.81 -16.24 -14.63
C ALA A 648 1.74 -15.81 -13.60
N GLN A 649 0.77 -16.69 -13.31
CA GLN A 649 -0.26 -16.42 -12.29
C GLN A 649 0.37 -16.26 -10.89
N TYR A 650 1.25 -17.18 -10.49
CA TYR A 650 1.83 -17.22 -9.15
C TYR A 650 2.86 -16.12 -8.89
N LEU A 651 3.62 -15.69 -9.90
CA LEU A 651 4.47 -14.50 -9.79
C LEU A 651 3.62 -13.25 -9.56
N VAL A 652 2.52 -13.06 -10.28
CA VAL A 652 1.67 -11.87 -10.11
C VAL A 652 0.88 -11.87 -8.80
N MET A 653 0.52 -13.06 -8.29
CA MET A 653 -0.14 -13.20 -6.98
C MET A 653 0.83 -13.01 -5.79
N GLY A 654 2.02 -13.62 -5.86
CA GLY A 654 2.96 -13.76 -4.73
C GLY A 654 4.26 -12.96 -4.80
N MET A 655 4.52 -12.27 -5.92
CA MET A 655 5.59 -11.28 -6.07
C MET A 655 4.99 -9.92 -6.40
N SER A 656 5.70 -8.84 -6.10
CA SER A 656 5.28 -7.47 -6.43
C SER A 656 5.45 -7.19 -7.93
N ILE A 657 4.58 -7.78 -8.77
CA ILE A 657 4.57 -7.58 -10.23
C ILE A 657 3.47 -6.59 -10.59
N ARG A 658 3.83 -5.51 -11.29
CA ARG A 658 2.88 -4.50 -11.78
C ARG A 658 1.82 -5.14 -12.64
N GLN A 659 0.55 -4.90 -12.29
CA GLN A 659 -0.56 -5.13 -13.21
C GLN A 659 -0.35 -4.28 -14.47
N GLN A 660 -0.46 -4.91 -15.63
CA GLN A 660 -0.42 -4.22 -16.92
C GLN A 660 -1.84 -4.01 -17.42
N ARG A 661 -2.15 -2.78 -17.83
CA ARG A 661 -3.42 -2.37 -18.44
C ARG A 661 -3.06 -1.27 -19.45
N GLY A 662 -3.08 -1.61 -20.73
CA GLY A 662 -2.46 -0.80 -21.79
C GLY A 662 -3.37 0.28 -22.37
N PHE A 663 -2.75 1.21 -23.09
CA PHE A 663 -3.44 2.12 -24.00
C PHE A 663 -3.51 1.51 -25.42
N LEU A 664 -4.45 1.97 -26.25
CA LEU A 664 -4.70 1.40 -27.59
C LEU A 664 -3.47 1.41 -28.52
N ASN A 665 -2.53 2.35 -28.31
CA ASN A 665 -1.30 2.49 -29.11
C ASN A 665 -0.05 1.92 -28.41
N ASP A 666 -0.20 1.16 -27.31
CA ASP A 666 0.92 0.45 -26.71
C ASP A 666 1.33 -0.76 -27.57
N ASN A 667 2.65 -0.94 -27.75
CA ASN A 667 3.25 -2.07 -28.47
C ASN A 667 3.21 -3.37 -27.65
N LYS A 668 2.00 -3.77 -27.23
CA LYS A 668 1.72 -4.97 -26.44
C LYS A 668 1.89 -6.23 -27.29
N THR A 669 2.56 -7.26 -26.76
CA THR A 669 2.67 -8.55 -27.46
C THR A 669 1.40 -9.37 -27.25
N VAL A 670 0.66 -9.66 -28.34
CA VAL A 670 -0.63 -10.36 -28.26
C VAL A 670 -0.45 -11.87 -28.41
N PHE A 671 -0.42 -12.57 -27.27
CA PHE A 671 -0.18 -14.02 -27.21
C PHE A 671 -1.43 -14.83 -27.59
N THR A 672 -1.56 -15.19 -28.87
CA THR A 672 -2.71 -15.96 -29.38
C THR A 672 -2.79 -17.39 -28.86
N ASP A 673 -1.71 -17.92 -28.25
CA ASP A 673 -1.68 -19.24 -27.61
C ASP A 673 -2.17 -19.23 -26.15
N VAL A 674 -2.43 -18.05 -25.57
CA VAL A 674 -2.91 -17.86 -24.19
C VAL A 674 -4.44 -17.66 -24.18
N ASN A 675 -5.13 -18.32 -23.25
CA ASN A 675 -6.57 -18.14 -23.07
C ASN A 675 -6.89 -16.98 -22.11
N ALA A 676 -8.10 -16.41 -22.22
CA ALA A 676 -8.50 -15.20 -21.49
C ALA A 676 -8.39 -15.28 -19.95
N ARG A 677 -8.41 -16.47 -19.33
CA ARG A 677 -8.18 -16.61 -17.88
C ARG A 677 -6.72 -16.32 -17.49
N TYR A 678 -5.77 -16.60 -18.39
CA TYR A 678 -4.34 -16.45 -18.12
C TYR A 678 -3.72 -15.21 -18.79
N ALA A 679 -4.36 -14.63 -19.82
CA ALA A 679 -3.84 -13.46 -20.54
C ALA A 679 -3.46 -12.28 -19.61
N PRO A 680 -4.30 -11.84 -18.65
CA PRO A 680 -3.93 -10.81 -17.66
C PRO A 680 -2.63 -11.05 -16.90
N PHE A 681 -2.40 -12.30 -16.50
CA PHE A 681 -1.21 -12.71 -15.75
C PHE A 681 0.01 -12.83 -16.66
N VAL A 682 -0.18 -13.25 -17.91
CA VAL A 682 0.89 -13.28 -18.93
C VAL A 682 1.31 -11.85 -19.29
N ASP A 683 0.36 -10.99 -19.67
CA ASP A 683 0.58 -9.55 -19.94
C ASP A 683 1.44 -8.92 -18.82
N ALA A 684 1.05 -9.17 -17.56
CA ALA A 684 1.74 -8.64 -16.39
C ALA A 684 3.20 -9.11 -16.27
N VAL A 685 3.56 -10.36 -16.63
CA VAL A 685 4.95 -10.84 -16.57
C VAL A 685 5.77 -10.63 -17.85
N THR A 686 5.13 -10.43 -19.01
CA THR A 686 5.80 -10.30 -20.32
C THR A 686 6.13 -8.87 -20.74
N GLU A 687 5.66 -7.86 -20.01
CA GLU A 687 5.95 -6.45 -20.30
C GLU A 687 7.27 -5.94 -19.72
N THR A 688 7.79 -4.87 -20.33
CA THR A 688 9.02 -4.19 -19.86
C THR A 688 8.73 -3.41 -18.57
N GLY A 689 9.61 -3.53 -17.58
CA GLY A 689 9.48 -2.83 -16.29
C GLY A 689 8.43 -3.40 -15.34
N SER A 690 8.01 -4.66 -15.53
CA SER A 690 6.94 -5.26 -14.74
C SER A 690 7.25 -5.56 -13.26
N ALA A 691 8.51 -5.77 -12.87
CA ALA A 691 8.85 -5.92 -11.46
C ALA A 691 8.71 -4.59 -10.72
N LEU A 692 7.92 -4.50 -9.63
CA LEU A 692 7.68 -3.23 -8.92
C LEU A 692 8.98 -2.57 -8.43
N LYS A 693 9.95 -3.40 -7.97
CA LYS A 693 11.28 -2.98 -7.53
C LYS A 693 12.15 -2.39 -8.66
N ASP A 694 11.83 -2.65 -9.93
CA ASP A 694 12.29 -1.79 -11.03
C ASP A 694 11.48 -0.48 -11.04
N ARG A 695 11.98 0.52 -10.33
CA ARG A 695 11.37 1.84 -10.20
C ARG A 695 11.30 2.63 -11.51
N VAL A 696 12.25 2.41 -12.43
CA VAL A 696 12.41 3.17 -13.68
C VAL A 696 11.76 2.49 -14.89
N GLN A 697 11.21 1.29 -14.69
CA GLN A 697 10.37 0.55 -15.65
C GLN A 697 11.07 0.28 -16.99
N ASN A 698 12.36 -0.10 -16.93
CA ASN A 698 13.22 -0.35 -18.09
C ASN A 698 13.89 -1.74 -18.10
N GLN A 699 13.69 -2.55 -17.06
CA GLN A 699 14.21 -3.91 -17.00
C GLN A 699 13.43 -4.87 -17.90
N ALA A 700 14.08 -5.97 -18.26
CA ALA A 700 13.51 -6.99 -19.13
C ALA A 700 12.27 -7.64 -18.48
N PRO A 701 11.36 -8.20 -19.29
CA PRO A 701 10.19 -8.91 -18.80
C PRO A 701 10.51 -9.99 -17.76
N VAL A 702 9.65 -10.13 -16.76
CA VAL A 702 9.79 -11.09 -15.66
C VAL A 702 9.69 -12.54 -16.17
N MET A 703 8.98 -12.79 -17.27
CA MET A 703 9.06 -14.04 -18.01
C MET A 703 9.38 -13.80 -19.49
N ILE A 704 10.39 -14.51 -19.99
CA ILE A 704 10.80 -14.50 -21.41
C ILE A 704 9.72 -15.18 -22.26
N SER A 705 9.29 -14.55 -23.37
CA SER A 705 8.46 -15.16 -24.42
C SER A 705 9.29 -15.52 -25.66
N ASN A 706 8.72 -16.32 -26.57
CA ASN A 706 9.33 -16.61 -27.87
C ASN A 706 8.54 -15.88 -28.96
N GLY A 707 8.86 -14.60 -29.17
CA GLY A 707 8.09 -13.72 -30.05
C GLY A 707 6.65 -13.58 -29.56
N ASP A 708 5.70 -13.88 -30.43
CA ASP A 708 4.24 -13.84 -30.21
C ASP A 708 3.66 -15.12 -29.57
N SER A 709 4.50 -16.09 -29.19
CA SER A 709 4.10 -17.28 -28.44
C SER A 709 4.65 -17.26 -27.01
N PHE A 710 3.76 -17.41 -26.03
CA PHE A 710 4.13 -17.53 -24.62
C PHE A 710 4.35 -18.99 -24.19
N GLN A 711 3.88 -19.96 -24.98
CA GLN A 711 3.91 -21.40 -24.70
C GLN A 711 3.29 -21.77 -23.33
N PRO A 712 2.05 -21.34 -23.04
CA PRO A 712 1.43 -21.43 -21.70
C PRO A 712 1.29 -22.85 -21.13
N HIS A 713 1.43 -23.89 -21.98
CA HIS A 713 1.34 -25.30 -21.60
C HIS A 713 2.71 -26.00 -21.48
N ALA A 714 3.81 -25.35 -21.88
CA ALA A 714 5.15 -25.88 -21.68
C ALA A 714 5.54 -25.88 -20.18
N LYS A 715 6.43 -26.80 -19.82
CA LYS A 715 6.94 -26.97 -18.45
C LYS A 715 7.96 -25.87 -18.15
N VAL A 716 7.93 -25.30 -16.95
CA VAL A 716 8.99 -24.42 -16.44
C VAL A 716 10.21 -25.27 -16.14
N ASN A 717 11.36 -24.88 -16.69
CA ASN A 717 12.67 -25.42 -16.32
C ASN A 717 13.37 -24.57 -15.24
N LYS A 718 14.49 -25.08 -14.72
CA LYS A 718 15.14 -24.52 -13.54
C LYS A 718 15.87 -23.19 -13.82
N GLN A 719 16.42 -23.00 -15.03
CA GLN A 719 17.01 -21.70 -15.44
C GLN A 719 15.94 -20.64 -15.76
N GLU A 720 14.80 -21.01 -16.34
CA GLU A 720 13.65 -20.11 -16.50
C GLU A 720 13.14 -19.60 -15.14
N LEU A 721 13.06 -20.48 -14.13
CA LEU A 721 12.67 -20.08 -12.78
C LEU A 721 13.72 -19.16 -12.14
N ALA A 722 15.01 -19.48 -12.23
CA ALA A 722 16.09 -18.64 -11.72
C ALA A 722 16.03 -17.21 -12.28
N TYR A 723 15.89 -17.09 -13.61
CA TYR A 723 15.65 -15.82 -14.30
C TYR A 723 14.43 -15.10 -13.71
N SER A 724 13.28 -15.78 -13.64
CA SER A 724 12.01 -15.15 -13.27
C SER A 724 12.02 -14.60 -11.83
N LEU A 725 12.62 -15.33 -10.88
CA LEU A 725 12.71 -14.90 -9.48
C LEU A 725 13.66 -13.71 -9.29
N VAL A 726 14.86 -13.77 -9.89
CA VAL A 726 15.86 -12.68 -9.84
C VAL A 726 15.36 -11.42 -10.57
N GLN A 727 14.63 -11.60 -11.68
CA GLN A 727 14.01 -10.51 -12.43
C GLN A 727 12.81 -9.89 -11.69
N ALA A 728 12.01 -10.70 -10.97
CA ALA A 728 10.93 -10.20 -10.11
C ALA A 728 11.44 -9.41 -8.89
N LEU A 729 12.64 -9.72 -8.38
CA LEU A 729 13.33 -8.94 -7.35
C LEU A 729 13.98 -7.65 -7.88
N GLY A 730 13.93 -7.39 -9.19
CA GLY A 730 14.45 -6.16 -9.82
C GLY A 730 15.97 -6.11 -9.98
N LEU A 731 16.65 -7.27 -9.96
CA LEU A 731 18.10 -7.37 -9.87
C LEU A 731 18.83 -7.42 -11.23
N ALA A 732 18.13 -7.21 -12.35
CA ALA A 732 18.69 -7.41 -13.69
C ALA A 732 19.97 -6.62 -13.96
N THR A 733 20.10 -5.41 -13.42
CA THR A 733 21.29 -4.56 -13.57
C THR A 733 22.50 -5.09 -12.83
N GLN A 734 22.33 -5.94 -11.81
CA GLN A 734 23.43 -6.53 -11.03
C GLN A 734 23.96 -7.82 -11.66
N VAL A 735 23.18 -8.48 -12.52
CA VAL A 735 23.50 -9.81 -13.09
C VAL A 735 23.86 -9.80 -14.58
N LYS A 736 23.53 -8.73 -15.32
CA LYS A 736 23.75 -8.63 -16.78
C LYS A 736 25.22 -8.73 -17.19
N ASP A 737 26.13 -8.20 -16.37
CA ASP A 737 27.55 -8.14 -16.70
C ASP A 737 28.35 -9.37 -16.20
N PHE A 738 27.65 -10.42 -15.74
CA PHE A 738 28.30 -11.65 -15.28
C PHE A 738 28.96 -12.43 -16.43
N SER A 739 30.30 -12.47 -16.43
CA SER A 739 31.10 -13.29 -17.33
C SER A 739 31.92 -14.32 -16.55
N GLY A 740 31.52 -15.59 -16.56
CA GLY A 740 32.24 -16.65 -15.88
C GLY A 740 31.60 -18.03 -15.99
N GLU A 741 32.23 -19.01 -15.32
CA GLU A 741 31.59 -20.26 -14.94
C GLU A 741 30.74 -20.02 -13.71
N ILE A 742 29.60 -20.73 -13.63
CA ILE A 742 28.73 -20.67 -12.47
C ILE A 742 29.35 -21.52 -11.36
N THR A 743 29.33 -21.01 -10.14
CA THR A 743 29.90 -21.64 -8.95
C THR A 743 28.86 -21.74 -7.84
N VAL A 744 29.12 -22.58 -6.85
CA VAL A 744 28.30 -22.71 -5.63
C VAL A 744 29.20 -22.78 -4.41
N GLU A 745 28.77 -22.18 -3.31
CA GLU A 745 29.43 -22.28 -2.02
C GLU A 745 29.17 -23.65 -1.37
N TYR A 746 30.25 -24.32 -0.96
CA TYR A 746 30.24 -25.58 -0.23
C TYR A 746 31.40 -25.58 0.77
N ASN A 747 31.09 -25.67 2.07
CA ASN A 747 32.07 -25.70 3.18
C ASN A 747 33.16 -24.61 3.11
N GLY A 748 32.81 -23.38 2.72
CA GLY A 748 33.77 -22.26 2.64
C GLY A 748 34.62 -22.21 1.35
N GLU A 749 34.34 -23.08 0.37
CA GLU A 749 34.90 -23.04 -0.97
C GLU A 749 33.82 -22.79 -2.02
N ARG A 750 34.13 -22.04 -3.09
CA ARG A 750 33.27 -21.92 -4.27
C ARG A 750 33.70 -22.91 -5.35
N ILE A 751 32.99 -24.01 -5.48
CA ILE A 751 33.22 -25.02 -6.53
C ILE A 751 32.41 -24.69 -7.79
N ALA A 752 32.94 -24.99 -8.98
CA ALA A 752 32.21 -24.84 -10.23
C ALA A 752 31.08 -25.87 -10.35
N ILE A 753 29.96 -25.50 -10.98
CA ILE A 753 28.94 -26.48 -11.39
C ILE A 753 29.36 -27.15 -12.71
N MET A 754 29.30 -28.48 -12.75
CA MET A 754 29.78 -29.30 -13.87
C MET A 754 28.99 -29.05 -15.17
N ASP A 755 27.75 -28.59 -15.04
CA ASP A 755 26.79 -28.31 -16.11
C ASP A 755 26.64 -26.81 -16.41
N SER A 756 27.61 -25.96 -16.02
CA SER A 756 27.57 -24.51 -16.32
C SER A 756 27.49 -24.21 -17.83
N SER A 757 27.94 -25.13 -18.69
CA SER A 757 27.84 -25.03 -20.15
C SER A 757 26.44 -25.33 -20.71
N GLU A 758 25.56 -25.97 -19.94
CA GLU A 758 24.16 -26.21 -20.32
C GLU A 758 23.23 -25.03 -19.98
N VAL A 759 23.70 -24.10 -19.14
CA VAL A 759 23.00 -22.85 -18.83
C VAL A 759 23.18 -21.88 -20.00
N ALA A 760 22.07 -21.34 -20.51
CA ALA A 760 22.09 -20.34 -21.58
C ALA A 760 22.94 -19.12 -21.17
N THR A 761 23.72 -18.56 -22.10
CA THR A 761 24.80 -17.60 -21.76
C THR A 761 24.24 -16.33 -21.10
N GLU A 762 23.14 -15.83 -21.66
CA GLU A 762 22.34 -14.71 -21.19
C GLU A 762 21.64 -14.96 -19.83
N LEU A 763 21.52 -16.22 -19.39
CA LEU A 763 20.91 -16.58 -18.11
C LEU A 763 21.94 -16.85 -17.00
N LYS A 764 23.25 -16.93 -17.32
CA LYS A 764 24.27 -17.33 -16.34
C LYS A 764 24.31 -16.48 -15.09
N GLY A 765 24.27 -15.15 -15.23
CA GLY A 765 24.23 -14.24 -14.08
C GLY A 765 22.98 -14.39 -13.22
N TYR A 766 21.82 -14.64 -13.84
CA TYR A 766 20.56 -14.88 -13.12
C TYR A 766 20.60 -16.22 -12.35
N VAL A 767 21.17 -17.27 -12.95
CA VAL A 767 21.39 -18.56 -12.27
C VAL A 767 22.40 -18.40 -11.12
N GLN A 768 23.50 -17.67 -11.33
CA GLN A 768 24.47 -17.43 -10.27
C GLN A 768 23.86 -16.68 -9.08
N ALA A 769 23.10 -15.61 -9.33
CA ALA A 769 22.42 -14.86 -8.27
C ALA A 769 21.38 -15.72 -7.54
N ALA A 770 20.61 -16.55 -8.24
CA ALA A 770 19.62 -17.44 -7.62
C ALA A 770 20.26 -18.52 -6.71
N ILE A 771 21.50 -18.92 -6.99
CA ILE A 771 22.30 -19.81 -6.14
C ILE A 771 22.85 -19.05 -4.92
N ASP A 772 23.52 -17.91 -5.14
CA ASP A 772 24.18 -17.12 -4.08
C ASP A 772 23.18 -16.53 -3.06
N MET A 773 21.96 -16.20 -3.53
CA MET A 773 20.83 -15.76 -2.69
C MET A 773 20.04 -16.92 -2.08
N SER A 774 20.50 -18.17 -2.26
CA SER A 774 19.93 -19.40 -1.71
C SER A 774 18.48 -19.69 -2.12
N LEU A 775 18.03 -19.12 -3.25
CA LEU A 775 16.68 -19.27 -3.81
C LEU A 775 16.49 -20.65 -4.44
N ILE A 776 17.48 -21.13 -5.18
CA ILE A 776 17.43 -22.40 -5.92
C ILE A 776 18.69 -23.22 -5.63
N GLY A 777 18.51 -24.39 -5.03
CA GLY A 777 19.61 -25.31 -4.70
C GLY A 777 20.18 -26.06 -5.91
N VAL A 778 21.43 -26.52 -5.77
CA VAL A 778 22.11 -27.45 -6.69
C VAL A 778 22.03 -28.88 -6.15
N ARG A 779 22.29 -29.89 -6.99
CA ARG A 779 22.56 -31.26 -6.54
C ARG A 779 24.07 -31.44 -6.40
N PHE A 780 24.53 -31.67 -5.18
CA PHE A 780 25.89 -32.17 -4.95
C PHE A 780 25.97 -33.67 -5.24
N ALA A 781 27.14 -34.13 -5.67
CA ALA A 781 27.48 -35.53 -5.84
C ALA A 781 28.93 -35.78 -5.43
N ILE A 782 29.24 -37.05 -5.16
CA ILE A 782 30.60 -37.53 -4.91
C ILE A 782 30.99 -38.38 -6.11
N GLU A 783 32.05 -37.99 -6.82
CA GLU A 783 32.57 -38.71 -7.98
C GLU A 783 33.99 -39.20 -7.70
N GLN A 784 34.30 -40.42 -8.14
CA GLN A 784 35.63 -41.03 -8.01
C GLN A 784 35.87 -41.94 -9.20
N GLY A 785 36.84 -41.59 -10.05
CA GLY A 785 37.29 -42.39 -11.18
C GLY A 785 38.04 -43.65 -10.75
N PRO A 786 38.23 -44.62 -11.66
CA PRO A 786 38.82 -45.93 -11.35
C PRO A 786 40.31 -45.89 -10.98
N TYR A 787 40.95 -44.72 -11.02
CA TYR A 787 42.34 -44.48 -10.64
C TYR A 787 42.50 -43.37 -9.59
N ASP A 788 41.40 -42.80 -9.11
CA ASP A 788 41.42 -41.62 -8.25
C ASP A 788 41.64 -42.06 -6.79
N LEU A 789 42.68 -41.54 -6.15
CA LEU A 789 43.07 -41.96 -4.79
C LEU A 789 42.14 -41.42 -3.69
N SER A 790 41.30 -40.44 -4.03
CA SER A 790 40.29 -39.83 -3.17
C SER A 790 39.07 -39.43 -4.00
N PRO A 791 37.86 -39.48 -3.45
CA PRO A 791 36.68 -38.92 -4.09
C PRO A 791 36.75 -37.38 -4.19
N THR A 792 36.04 -36.82 -5.16
CA THR A 792 35.86 -35.37 -5.38
C THR A 792 34.39 -35.00 -5.19
N VAL A 793 34.10 -33.88 -4.52
CA VAL A 793 32.74 -33.31 -4.46
C VAL A 793 32.51 -32.44 -5.69
N VAL A 794 31.39 -32.66 -6.37
CA VAL A 794 30.98 -31.89 -7.56
C VAL A 794 29.54 -31.41 -7.42
N ALA A 795 29.16 -30.35 -8.15
CA ALA A 795 27.82 -29.78 -8.13
C ALA A 795 27.18 -29.73 -9.53
N TYR A 796 25.87 -29.91 -9.58
CA TYR A 796 25.04 -29.84 -10.79
C TYR A 796 23.85 -28.91 -10.55
N PHE A 797 23.64 -27.91 -11.42
CA PHE A 797 22.44 -27.07 -11.37
C PHE A 797 21.23 -27.74 -12.04
N GLU A 798 21.45 -28.56 -13.07
CA GLU A 798 20.43 -29.22 -13.89
C GLU A 798 19.46 -28.23 -14.57
N PRO A 799 19.94 -27.32 -15.45
CA PRO A 799 19.14 -26.20 -15.97
C PRO A 799 17.87 -26.62 -16.71
N ALA A 800 17.91 -27.75 -17.42
CA ALA A 800 16.77 -28.30 -18.15
C ALA A 800 15.76 -29.07 -17.28
N SER A 801 16.05 -29.31 -15.99
CA SER A 801 15.14 -30.04 -15.09
C SER A 801 13.83 -29.29 -14.91
N ALA A 802 12.72 -29.95 -15.27
CA ALA A 802 11.38 -29.37 -15.15
C ALA A 802 10.93 -29.31 -13.68
N VAL A 803 10.53 -28.14 -13.21
CA VAL A 803 10.13 -27.88 -11.82
C VAL A 803 8.76 -28.52 -11.51
N LYS A 804 8.60 -29.21 -10.38
CA LYS A 804 7.28 -29.67 -9.87
C LYS A 804 6.57 -28.52 -9.13
N ARG A 805 5.25 -28.61 -8.97
CA ARG A 805 4.47 -27.64 -8.18
C ARG A 805 4.90 -27.64 -6.71
N GLY A 806 5.16 -28.81 -6.11
CA GLY A 806 5.72 -28.92 -4.76
C GLY A 806 7.11 -28.26 -4.62
N ASP A 807 8.02 -28.48 -5.58
CA ASP A 807 9.34 -27.83 -5.61
C ASP A 807 9.19 -26.29 -5.64
N TYR A 808 8.28 -25.78 -6.47
CA TYR A 808 8.00 -24.35 -6.56
C TYR A 808 7.44 -23.80 -5.25
N ALA A 809 6.55 -24.52 -4.56
CA ALA A 809 6.04 -24.09 -3.24
C ALA A 809 7.18 -23.91 -2.22
N VAL A 810 8.11 -24.86 -2.11
CA VAL A 810 9.27 -24.73 -1.21
C VAL A 810 10.15 -23.53 -1.58
N ILE A 811 10.40 -23.32 -2.89
CA ILE A 811 11.23 -22.22 -3.39
C ILE A 811 10.57 -20.86 -3.14
N ILE A 812 9.31 -20.68 -3.53
CA ILE A 812 8.62 -19.40 -3.43
C ILE A 812 8.36 -19.01 -1.99
N SER A 813 8.01 -19.96 -1.11
CA SER A 813 7.81 -19.72 0.32
C SER A 813 9.08 -19.24 1.02
N ARG A 814 10.24 -19.87 0.75
CA ARG A 814 11.54 -19.43 1.29
C ARG A 814 11.94 -18.05 0.77
N LEU A 815 11.72 -17.77 -0.51
CA LEU A 815 12.01 -16.45 -1.10
C LEU A 815 11.11 -15.37 -0.48
N TYR A 816 9.80 -15.62 -0.45
CA TYR A 816 8.80 -14.71 0.09
C TYR A 816 9.11 -14.38 1.56
N ASP A 817 9.32 -15.39 2.40
CA ASP A 817 9.65 -15.20 3.82
C ASP A 817 10.97 -14.42 4.01
N SER A 818 11.96 -14.66 3.14
CA SER A 818 13.29 -14.01 3.15
C SER A 818 13.35 -12.55 2.68
N TYR A 819 12.41 -12.10 1.83
CA TYR A 819 12.54 -10.82 1.08
C TYR A 819 11.24 -10.02 0.88
N LEU A 820 10.07 -10.54 1.26
CA LEU A 820 8.76 -9.92 1.04
C LEU A 820 7.86 -9.91 2.28
N ARG A 821 7.76 -11.04 3.00
CA ARG A 821 7.11 -11.11 4.31
C ARG A 821 7.85 -10.19 5.28
N LYS A 822 7.10 -9.43 6.08
CA LYS A 822 7.64 -8.70 7.23
C LYS A 822 7.36 -9.51 8.48
#